data_AF-A0A7D7UBD3-F1
#
_entry.id   AF-A0A7D7UBD3-F1
#
_cell.length_a   1.000
_cell.length_b   1.000
_cell.length_c   1.000
_cell.angle_alpha   90.00
_cell.angle_beta   90.00
_cell.angle_gamma   90.00
#
_symmetry.space_group_name_H-M   'P 1'
#
loop_
_entity.id
_entity.type
_entity.pdbx_description
1 polymer ?
#
loop_
_entity_poly.entity_id
_entity_poly.type
_entity_poly.pdbx_seq_one_letter_code
_entity_poly.pdbx_strand_id
1 'polypeptide(L)'
;MGLSLASCTAITPRVVNQNGGTTVQGSNNNRIDNSNPSSTSNPSSTSNSGATSSNPASTSNPSSTSNPGSASNPSSPSTTNNVNQSAELQATRNSLTKLIDDQANTLASYGDYAKLRQDLMSAYSSASDVQSNQSASLENLTNALRQLENAISTANDTKTKFVNDNGDLIQKYDQLKMTLAGRETALQGLDGANYGLIKDHIENLFNDVQQVINNSLIPVNESNKPTTSSLETLKTSIDTATSQDTLMTQKASADKLATGFDKYALSKDGLSGVDASHNQEQPWNYGFGGYSVDLGTGTATQPATSPSTQSVLNYSYFRRPYWRSDTMQDPDQQNLIDVSWIYGLFGQDAKYTFSFNYYGPSTTVYLYFPYKLVKNGDSVALQYKLNNGNPVGIDFSGTGKNSNPAPTVADINVAKIRLTDLNFGPNTVEFSIPTGNDGTKVAPMIGNMYISSSDQAKNKVHDDIFGNTLAEDNNSVSVNFINGYALISDWSTYIGPYTNVLSNVPGSERIRHYLVSYVGGTSVRGGSSATWTTGMNPQKAPTNTDNNRTFSFYVNAPRAGNYSIKGVYYTAFSRELNFSVESSTETNKSTKISNLLSTGSENGGLREFDTNKDNGTGNDRQSISGSMFSISSKTISLTEGLNKIVVTGNSSASGASNKETPYFGDLTFTYIPPMATETGSAGANSGAMPGSSR
;
A
#
# COMPACT_ATOMS: atom_id res chain seq x y z
N MET A 1 -1.65 52.75 1.68
CA MET A 1 -0.29 52.19 1.49
C MET A 1 -0.21 50.95 2.37
N GLY A 2 -0.11 49.72 1.88
CA GLY A 2 -0.06 49.28 0.48
C GLY A 2 1.27 48.60 0.16
N LEU A 3 1.32 47.28 0.38
CA LEU A 3 2.28 46.35 -0.21
C LEU A 3 1.60 44.99 -0.32
N SER A 4 1.75 44.33 -1.46
CA SER A 4 1.21 42.98 -1.72
C SER A 4 2.35 41.97 -1.65
N LEU A 5 2.04 40.76 -1.17
CA LEU A 5 2.89 39.58 -1.35
C LEU A 5 2.07 38.51 -2.06
N ALA A 6 2.54 38.09 -3.23
CA ALA A 6 1.83 37.15 -4.09
C ALA A 6 2.00 35.70 -3.62
N SER A 7 0.94 34.91 -3.74
CA SER A 7 0.96 33.47 -3.52
C SER A 7 1.66 32.75 -4.68
N CYS A 8 2.73 32.00 -4.40
CA CYS A 8 3.37 31.13 -5.39
C CYS A 8 2.48 29.90 -5.68
N THR A 9 1.98 29.79 -6.91
CA THR A 9 1.33 28.57 -7.41
C THR A 9 2.38 27.50 -7.73
N ALA A 10 2.24 26.31 -7.14
CA ALA A 10 3.09 25.17 -7.46
C ALA A 10 2.71 24.58 -8.82
N ILE A 11 3.63 24.60 -9.79
CA ILE A 11 3.44 24.03 -11.12
C ILE A 11 3.84 22.55 -11.10
N THR A 12 2.90 21.64 -11.36
CA THR A 12 3.19 20.22 -11.55
C THR A 12 3.78 19.97 -12.96
N PRO A 13 4.86 19.17 -13.10
CA PRO A 13 5.47 18.92 -14.41
C PRO A 13 4.58 18.09 -15.33
N ARG A 14 4.16 18.68 -16.45
CA ARG A 14 3.44 17.99 -17.53
C ARG A 14 4.43 17.23 -18.42
N VAL A 15 4.56 15.91 -18.24
CA VAL A 15 5.34 15.06 -19.14
C VAL A 15 4.66 15.01 -20.51
N VAL A 16 5.29 15.63 -21.51
CA VAL A 16 4.83 15.61 -22.91
C VAL A 16 5.61 14.54 -23.66
N ASN A 17 5.00 13.37 -23.86
CA ASN A 17 5.54 12.35 -24.75
C ASN A 17 5.11 12.65 -26.20
N GLN A 18 6.00 13.27 -26.98
CA GLN A 18 5.88 13.36 -28.44
C GLN A 18 6.89 12.44 -29.09
N ASN A 19 6.40 11.45 -29.84
CA ASN A 19 7.13 10.84 -30.95
C ASN A 19 6.12 10.26 -31.95
N GLY A 20 5.82 11.03 -33.01
CA GLY A 20 5.14 10.50 -34.18
C GLY A 20 6.13 9.75 -35.06
N GLY A 21 5.79 8.55 -35.52
CA GLY A 21 6.64 7.76 -36.40
C GLY A 21 6.58 8.21 -37.86
N THR A 22 7.69 8.03 -38.59
CA THR A 22 7.74 8.14 -40.06
C THR A 22 8.48 6.95 -40.66
N THR A 23 7.79 6.20 -41.52
CA THR A 23 8.28 4.95 -42.14
C THR A 23 8.88 5.21 -43.52
N VAL A 24 10.08 4.69 -43.82
CA VAL A 24 10.61 4.53 -45.19
C VAL A 24 11.35 3.18 -45.32
N GLN A 25 11.41 2.64 -46.53
CA GLN A 25 11.81 1.26 -46.89
C GLN A 25 13.34 1.06 -47.01
N GLY A 26 13.80 -0.20 -46.93
CA GLY A 26 15.19 -0.61 -47.24
C GLY A 26 15.38 -2.14 -47.33
N SER A 27 15.39 -2.70 -48.54
CA SER A 27 15.20 -4.13 -48.84
C SER A 27 16.41 -5.07 -48.67
N ASN A 28 16.14 -6.36 -48.42
CA ASN A 28 16.95 -7.58 -48.74
C ASN A 28 18.29 -7.76 -47.97
N ASN A 29 18.83 -8.96 -47.68
CA ASN A 29 18.68 -10.27 -48.34
C ASN A 29 19.13 -11.50 -47.48
N ASN A 30 18.64 -12.70 -47.82
CA ASN A 30 19.16 -14.09 -47.62
C ASN A 30 20.24 -14.49 -46.55
N ARG A 31 19.85 -15.40 -45.63
CA ARG A 31 20.17 -16.87 -45.61
C ARG A 31 21.63 -17.41 -45.50
N ILE A 32 21.94 -18.11 -44.38
CA ILE A 32 22.77 -19.36 -44.17
C ILE A 32 24.26 -19.31 -44.66
N ASP A 33 25.31 -19.80 -43.97
CA ASP A 33 25.50 -21.01 -43.14
C ASP A 33 26.63 -20.89 -42.05
N ASN A 34 26.99 -22.04 -41.47
CA ASN A 34 27.99 -22.39 -40.45
C ASN A 34 29.49 -22.23 -40.86
N SER A 35 30.38 -22.48 -39.89
CA SER A 35 31.83 -22.81 -39.96
C SER A 35 32.88 -21.70 -39.76
N ASN A 36 34.05 -22.13 -39.26
CA ASN A 36 35.21 -21.36 -38.80
C ASN A 36 36.46 -21.78 -39.60
N PRO A 37 37.37 -20.85 -39.95
CA PRO A 37 38.79 -21.22 -39.96
C PRO A 37 39.76 -20.15 -39.40
N SER A 38 40.37 -20.49 -38.26
CA SER A 38 41.82 -20.45 -37.95
C SER A 38 42.79 -19.44 -38.61
N SER A 39 43.50 -18.69 -37.75
CA SER A 39 44.98 -18.48 -37.73
C SER A 39 45.65 -17.65 -38.84
N THR A 40 46.68 -16.84 -38.61
CA THR A 40 48.05 -17.12 -38.06
C THR A 40 48.74 -15.76 -37.70
N SER A 41 49.97 -15.62 -37.18
CA SER A 41 51.10 -16.54 -36.93
C SER A 41 52.01 -16.03 -35.80
N ASN A 42 52.83 -16.94 -35.24
CA ASN A 42 54.01 -16.66 -34.42
C ASN A 42 55.25 -17.32 -35.08
N PRO A 43 56.48 -16.87 -34.78
CA PRO A 43 57.66 -17.74 -34.74
C PRO A 43 58.38 -17.65 -33.37
N SER A 44 58.79 -18.72 -32.65
CA SER A 44 59.51 -19.97 -33.01
C SER A 44 60.97 -19.72 -33.45
N SER A 45 61.99 -20.51 -33.08
CA SER A 45 62.19 -21.59 -32.06
C SER A 45 63.73 -21.74 -31.79
N THR A 46 64.43 -22.81 -31.34
CA THR A 46 64.16 -24.26 -31.20
C THR A 46 65.18 -24.99 -30.28
N SER A 47 64.70 -25.87 -29.40
CA SER A 47 65.27 -27.21 -29.01
C SER A 47 66.62 -27.42 -28.27
N ASN A 48 66.65 -28.58 -27.56
CA ASN A 48 67.78 -29.44 -27.12
C ASN A 48 68.59 -29.03 -25.86
N SER A 49 69.05 -29.95 -24.99
CA SER A 49 68.75 -31.40 -24.87
C SER A 49 69.19 -32.00 -23.51
N GLY A 50 68.37 -32.94 -22.97
CA GLY A 50 68.80 -34.25 -22.44
C GLY A 50 69.66 -34.42 -21.17
N ALA A 51 69.27 -35.44 -20.39
CA ALA A 51 70.07 -36.24 -19.44
C ALA A 51 70.35 -35.71 -18.01
N THR A 52 70.74 -36.65 -17.14
CA THR A 52 70.75 -36.58 -15.67
C THR A 52 72.17 -36.70 -15.08
N SER A 53 72.45 -36.04 -13.95
CA SER A 53 73.01 -36.66 -12.72
C SER A 53 73.59 -35.66 -11.70
N SER A 54 73.62 -36.10 -10.42
CA SER A 54 74.51 -35.67 -9.31
C SER A 54 74.61 -34.20 -8.86
N ASN A 55 74.28 -34.02 -7.56
CA ASN A 55 74.95 -33.23 -6.51
C ASN A 55 76.30 -32.56 -6.89
N PRO A 56 76.52 -31.29 -6.47
CA PRO A 56 77.30 -31.13 -5.23
C PRO A 56 76.70 -30.14 -4.21
N ALA A 57 77.18 -30.22 -2.97
CA ALA A 57 76.81 -29.36 -1.85
C ALA A 57 77.96 -28.42 -1.44
N SER A 58 77.73 -27.62 -0.39
CA SER A 58 78.68 -26.75 0.35
C SER A 58 79.06 -25.41 -0.33
N THR A 59 79.45 -24.34 0.38
CA THR A 59 79.11 -23.79 1.73
C THR A 59 79.80 -22.41 1.86
N SER A 60 79.23 -21.46 2.62
CA SER A 60 79.92 -20.55 3.58
C SER A 60 79.16 -19.23 3.80
N ASN A 61 79.30 -18.49 4.92
CA ASN A 61 79.55 -18.87 6.32
C ASN A 61 79.32 -17.62 7.23
N PRO A 62 78.67 -17.73 8.41
CA PRO A 62 78.75 -16.72 9.46
C PRO A 62 79.93 -16.99 10.42
N SER A 63 80.65 -15.94 10.83
CA SER A 63 81.89 -16.05 11.63
C SER A 63 81.65 -16.41 13.10
N SER A 64 82.58 -17.18 13.68
CA SER A 64 82.61 -17.57 15.10
C SER A 64 83.36 -16.53 15.97
N THR A 65 83.28 -16.57 17.30
CA THR A 65 84.16 -17.35 18.22
C THR A 65 83.76 -17.02 19.68
N SER A 66 84.20 -17.68 20.76
CA SER A 66 85.27 -18.67 21.01
C SER A 66 84.91 -19.61 22.17
N ASN A 67 85.67 -20.70 22.35
CA ASN A 67 85.74 -21.49 23.59
C ASN A 67 87.11 -22.19 23.67
N PRO A 68 87.78 -22.18 24.83
CA PRO A 68 88.67 -23.27 25.22
C PRO A 68 88.43 -23.72 26.68
N GLY A 69 88.49 -25.02 26.93
CA GLY A 69 88.42 -25.58 28.29
C GLY A 69 89.39 -26.72 28.52
N SER A 70 89.64 -27.07 29.80
CA SER A 70 90.15 -28.39 30.20
C SER A 70 89.98 -28.65 31.70
N ALA A 71 89.77 -29.94 31.99
CA ALA A 71 89.68 -30.65 33.25
C ALA A 71 90.15 -30.00 34.57
N SER A 72 89.34 -30.19 35.62
CA SER A 72 89.74 -30.92 36.84
C SER A 72 88.53 -31.30 37.71
N ASN A 73 88.60 -32.44 38.38
CA ASN A 73 87.75 -32.80 39.53
C ASN A 73 88.70 -33.25 40.66
N PRO A 74 88.61 -32.64 41.84
CA PRO A 74 88.44 -33.48 43.02
C PRO A 74 87.50 -32.90 44.10
N SER A 75 86.72 -33.81 44.70
CA SER A 75 86.24 -33.79 46.09
C SER A 75 85.16 -32.77 46.53
N SER A 76 84.16 -33.31 47.21
CA SER A 76 83.15 -32.62 48.03
C SER A 76 83.74 -32.06 49.35
N PRO A 77 82.96 -31.32 50.17
CA PRO A 77 82.06 -30.20 49.84
C PRO A 77 82.37 -28.94 50.70
N SER A 78 81.84 -27.77 50.34
CA SER A 78 81.83 -26.59 51.24
C SER A 78 80.53 -25.77 51.11
N THR A 79 80.23 -24.96 52.12
CA THR A 79 78.85 -24.52 52.42
C THR A 79 78.52 -23.09 52.01
N THR A 80 77.92 -22.90 50.83
CA THR A 80 77.46 -21.57 50.34
C THR A 80 76.07 -21.54 49.66
N ASN A 81 75.37 -22.68 49.57
CA ASN A 81 74.19 -22.84 48.68
C ASN A 81 72.93 -22.00 48.98
N ASN A 82 72.84 -21.27 50.09
CA ASN A 82 71.58 -20.64 50.53
C ASN A 82 71.40 -19.17 50.06
N VAL A 83 72.48 -18.49 49.66
CA VAL A 83 72.43 -17.06 49.27
C VAL A 83 71.98 -16.89 47.82
N ASN A 84 72.38 -17.78 46.91
CA ASN A 84 71.91 -17.73 45.52
C ASN A 84 70.42 -18.07 45.42
N GLN A 85 69.96 -19.17 46.03
CA GLN A 85 68.55 -19.60 45.92
C GLN A 85 67.56 -18.55 46.45
N SER A 86 67.92 -17.80 47.49
CA SER A 86 67.08 -16.72 48.04
C SER A 86 67.07 -15.49 47.12
N ALA A 87 68.19 -15.13 46.50
CA ALA A 87 68.25 -14.09 45.48
C ALA A 87 67.48 -14.48 44.19
N GLU A 88 67.63 -15.72 43.73
CA GLU A 88 66.92 -16.30 42.58
C GLU A 88 65.41 -16.33 42.81
N LEU A 89 64.95 -16.78 43.99
CA LEU A 89 63.53 -16.82 44.34
C LEU A 89 62.91 -15.41 44.36
N GLN A 90 63.63 -14.42 44.91
CA GLN A 90 63.16 -13.03 44.89
C GLN A 90 63.17 -12.44 43.46
N ALA A 91 64.17 -12.75 42.64
CA ALA A 91 64.22 -12.32 41.24
C ALA A 91 63.05 -12.90 40.43
N THR A 92 62.77 -14.20 40.56
CA THR A 92 61.63 -14.85 39.88
C THR A 92 60.29 -14.29 40.36
N ARG A 93 60.13 -13.99 41.66
CA ARG A 93 58.95 -13.24 42.16
C ARG A 93 58.81 -11.88 41.49
N ASN A 94 59.88 -11.11 41.38
CA ASN A 94 59.85 -9.78 40.77
C ASN A 94 59.47 -9.85 39.28
N SER A 95 60.02 -10.81 38.52
CA SER A 95 59.66 -11.04 37.12
C SER A 95 58.19 -11.46 36.94
N LEU A 96 57.71 -12.39 37.76
CA LEU A 96 56.32 -12.83 37.75
C LEU A 96 55.35 -11.69 38.10
N THR A 97 55.69 -10.89 39.10
CA THR A 97 54.91 -9.71 39.50
C THR A 97 54.82 -8.70 38.36
N LYS A 98 55.95 -8.37 37.70
CA LYS A 98 55.98 -7.45 36.56
C LYS A 98 55.06 -7.88 35.40
N LEU A 99 54.92 -9.17 35.12
CA LEU A 99 53.98 -9.65 34.10
C LEU A 99 52.53 -9.49 34.56
N ILE A 100 52.23 -9.80 35.82
CA ILE A 100 50.90 -9.63 36.41
C ILE A 100 50.49 -8.15 36.44
N ASP A 101 51.42 -7.23 36.75
CA ASP A 101 51.16 -5.78 36.74
C ASP A 101 50.76 -5.26 35.34
N ASP A 102 51.23 -5.90 34.26
CA ASP A 102 50.86 -5.56 32.87
C ASP A 102 49.53 -6.19 32.40
N GLN A 103 48.88 -7.02 33.22
CA GLN A 103 47.64 -7.74 32.87
C GLN A 103 46.60 -6.83 32.19
N ALA A 104 46.39 -5.62 32.69
CA ALA A 104 45.41 -4.69 32.14
C ALA A 104 45.74 -4.26 30.70
N ASN A 105 47.02 -3.95 30.41
CA ASN A 105 47.48 -3.54 29.09
C ASN A 105 47.42 -4.72 28.10
N THR A 106 47.95 -5.87 28.51
CA THR A 106 47.93 -7.09 27.71
C THR A 106 46.49 -7.47 27.35
N LEU A 107 45.58 -7.59 28.32
CA LEU A 107 44.18 -7.97 28.08
C LEU A 107 43.39 -6.95 27.25
N ALA A 108 43.69 -5.65 27.36
CA ALA A 108 43.06 -4.61 26.53
C ALA A 108 43.25 -4.86 25.03
N SER A 109 44.41 -5.40 24.64
CA SER A 109 44.69 -5.74 23.24
C SER A 109 43.88 -6.93 22.69
N TYR A 110 43.12 -7.65 23.54
CA TYR A 110 42.28 -8.80 23.17
C TYR A 110 40.77 -8.50 23.30
N GLY A 111 40.35 -7.23 23.27
CA GLY A 111 38.94 -6.85 23.35
C GLY A 111 38.05 -7.57 22.31
N ASP A 112 38.48 -7.59 21.05
CA ASP A 112 37.78 -8.27 19.93
C ASP A 112 38.06 -9.78 19.84
N TYR A 113 38.65 -10.39 20.86
CA TYR A 113 39.12 -11.78 20.85
C TYR A 113 38.75 -12.50 22.16
N ALA A 114 37.45 -12.58 22.46
CA ALA A 114 36.92 -12.96 23.78
C ALA A 114 37.47 -14.27 24.33
N LYS A 115 37.65 -15.30 23.48
CA LYS A 115 38.24 -16.59 23.90
C LYS A 115 39.70 -16.45 24.32
N LEU A 116 40.53 -15.78 23.52
CA LEU A 116 41.94 -15.51 23.85
C LEU A 116 42.06 -14.68 25.13
N ARG A 117 41.17 -13.68 25.30
CA ARG A 117 41.08 -12.87 26.52
C ARG A 117 40.71 -13.71 27.74
N GLN A 118 39.78 -14.67 27.62
CA GLN A 118 39.39 -15.56 28.71
C GLN A 118 40.51 -16.53 29.12
N ASP A 119 41.21 -17.11 28.15
CA ASP A 119 42.31 -18.04 28.40
C ASP A 119 43.50 -17.30 29.04
N LEU A 120 43.79 -16.07 28.60
CA LEU A 120 44.75 -15.19 29.29
C LEU A 120 44.31 -14.81 30.71
N MET A 121 43.05 -14.41 30.93
CA MET A 121 42.54 -14.12 32.28
C MET A 121 42.71 -15.32 33.22
N SER A 122 42.49 -16.54 32.71
CA SER A 122 42.67 -17.78 33.45
C SER A 122 44.15 -18.01 33.82
N ALA A 123 45.07 -17.82 32.86
CA ALA A 123 46.51 -17.92 33.10
C ALA A 123 47.03 -16.87 34.11
N TYR A 124 46.54 -15.62 34.01
CA TYR A 124 46.87 -14.56 34.96
C TYR A 124 46.37 -14.86 36.38
N SER A 125 45.17 -15.42 36.54
CA SER A 125 44.67 -15.86 37.85
C SER A 125 45.59 -16.93 38.44
N SER A 126 45.88 -17.99 37.68
CA SER A 126 46.78 -19.07 38.13
C SER A 126 48.19 -18.57 38.49
N ALA A 127 48.71 -17.58 37.77
CA ALA A 127 49.98 -16.93 38.09
C ALA A 127 49.91 -16.12 39.40
N SER A 128 48.82 -15.39 39.65
CA SER A 128 48.59 -14.61 40.86
C SER A 128 48.43 -15.50 42.11
N ASP A 129 47.74 -16.64 41.98
CA ASP A 129 47.58 -17.63 43.05
C ASP A 129 48.95 -18.21 43.50
N VAL A 130 49.89 -18.38 42.57
CA VAL A 130 51.27 -18.82 42.89
C VAL A 130 52.15 -17.67 43.39
N GLN A 131 51.99 -16.45 42.86
CA GLN A 131 52.77 -15.28 43.28
C GLN A 131 52.47 -14.88 44.74
N SER A 132 51.18 -14.89 45.10
CA SER A 132 50.70 -14.49 46.44
C SER A 132 51.00 -15.53 47.53
N ASN A 133 51.28 -16.78 47.16
CA ASN A 133 51.67 -17.83 48.08
C ASN A 133 53.10 -17.59 48.61
N GLN A 134 53.20 -17.07 49.83
CA GLN A 134 54.47 -16.78 50.50
C GLN A 134 55.38 -18.02 50.65
N SER A 135 54.81 -19.22 50.67
CA SER A 135 55.52 -20.50 50.76
C SER A 135 55.81 -21.17 49.40
N ALA A 136 55.53 -20.51 48.27
CA ALA A 136 55.84 -21.04 46.94
C ALA A 136 57.35 -21.24 46.75
N SER A 137 57.75 -22.42 46.28
CA SER A 137 59.14 -22.74 45.96
C SER A 137 59.63 -22.00 44.72
N LEU A 138 60.96 -21.93 44.53
CA LEU A 138 61.57 -21.44 43.30
C LEU A 138 61.03 -22.18 42.06
N GLU A 139 60.81 -23.50 42.15
CA GLU A 139 60.23 -24.32 41.08
C GLU A 139 58.76 -23.94 40.79
N ASN A 140 57.94 -23.71 41.80
CA ASN A 140 56.54 -23.29 41.62
C ASN A 140 56.49 -21.93 40.90
N LEU A 141 57.29 -20.97 41.37
CA LEU A 141 57.37 -19.61 40.80
C LEU A 141 57.91 -19.63 39.36
N THR A 142 58.93 -20.45 39.08
CA THR A 142 59.51 -20.59 37.75
C THR A 142 58.53 -21.27 36.77
N ASN A 143 57.76 -22.25 37.24
CA ASN A 143 56.71 -22.87 36.43
C ASN A 143 55.54 -21.92 36.16
N ALA A 144 55.10 -21.12 37.13
CA ALA A 144 54.05 -20.12 36.94
C ALA A 144 54.49 -19.01 35.97
N LEU A 145 55.73 -18.51 36.10
CA LEU A 145 56.33 -17.56 35.16
C LEU A 145 56.33 -18.11 33.73
N ARG A 146 56.92 -19.29 33.52
CA ARG A 146 56.97 -19.96 32.21
C ARG A 146 55.59 -20.27 31.63
N GLN A 147 54.60 -20.61 32.47
CA GLN A 147 53.23 -20.85 32.02
C GLN A 147 52.55 -19.56 31.56
N LEU A 148 52.73 -18.45 32.27
CA LEU A 148 52.18 -17.16 31.89
C LEU A 148 52.85 -16.61 30.62
N GLU A 149 54.18 -16.68 30.52
CA GLU A 149 54.94 -16.33 29.31
C GLU A 149 54.47 -17.13 28.08
N ASN A 150 54.32 -18.46 28.24
CA ASN A 150 53.81 -19.33 27.18
C ASN A 150 52.36 -19.00 26.78
N ALA A 151 51.49 -18.66 27.74
CA ALA A 151 50.11 -18.26 27.46
C ALA A 151 50.05 -16.94 26.68
N ILE A 152 50.86 -15.95 27.08
CA ILE A 152 50.99 -14.65 26.39
C ILE A 152 51.55 -14.83 24.97
N SER A 153 52.57 -15.67 24.77
CA SER A 153 53.05 -16.00 23.40
C SER A 153 51.95 -16.66 22.58
N THR A 154 51.35 -17.74 23.10
CA THR A 154 50.32 -18.52 22.39
C THR A 154 49.13 -17.65 21.96
N ALA A 155 48.70 -16.71 22.80
CA ALA A 155 47.64 -15.75 22.45
C ALA A 155 48.09 -14.76 21.36
N ASN A 156 49.32 -14.24 21.43
CA ASN A 156 49.87 -13.34 20.42
C ASN A 156 50.05 -14.05 19.07
N ASP A 157 50.58 -15.27 19.07
CA ASP A 157 50.78 -16.11 17.89
C ASP A 157 49.44 -16.47 17.24
N THR A 158 48.45 -16.87 18.04
CA THR A 158 47.09 -17.20 17.57
C THR A 158 46.37 -15.98 16.99
N LYS A 159 46.46 -14.82 17.66
CA LYS A 159 45.91 -13.55 17.17
C LYS A 159 46.59 -13.12 15.88
N THR A 160 47.92 -13.17 15.81
CA THR A 160 48.69 -12.81 14.60
C THR A 160 48.32 -13.69 13.42
N LYS A 161 48.22 -15.01 13.63
CA LYS A 161 47.76 -15.95 12.61
C LYS A 161 46.33 -15.64 12.17
N PHE A 162 45.41 -15.43 13.10
CA PHE A 162 44.02 -15.09 12.79
C PHE A 162 43.92 -13.80 11.95
N VAL A 163 44.69 -12.75 12.30
CA VAL A 163 44.71 -11.48 11.56
C VAL A 163 45.21 -11.67 10.13
N ASN A 164 46.28 -12.43 9.94
CA ASN A 164 46.82 -12.73 8.61
C ASN A 164 45.85 -13.57 7.76
N ASP A 165 45.13 -14.50 8.37
CA ASP A 165 44.21 -15.42 7.69
C ASP A 165 42.82 -14.80 7.37
N ASN A 166 42.39 -13.74 8.09
CA ASN A 166 40.98 -13.28 8.11
C ASN A 166 40.80 -11.76 7.85
N GLY A 167 41.65 -11.14 7.02
CA GLY A 167 41.62 -9.70 6.74
C GLY A 167 40.23 -9.14 6.40
N ASP A 168 39.52 -9.75 5.45
CA ASP A 168 38.16 -9.34 5.03
C ASP A 168 37.13 -9.38 6.16
N LEU A 169 37.22 -10.38 7.05
CA LEU A 169 36.31 -10.54 8.19
C LEU A 169 36.54 -9.41 9.21
N ILE A 170 37.81 -9.09 9.47
CA ILE A 170 38.22 -8.00 10.36
C ILE A 170 37.76 -6.66 9.80
N GLN A 171 37.98 -6.41 8.50
CA GLN A 171 37.54 -5.17 7.85
C GLN A 171 36.03 -4.94 8.00
N LYS A 172 35.20 -5.98 7.78
CA LYS A 172 33.74 -5.88 7.91
C LYS A 172 33.29 -5.72 9.36
N TYR A 173 33.98 -6.38 10.30
CA TYR A 173 33.73 -6.21 11.74
C TYR A 173 34.10 -4.80 12.23
N ASP A 174 35.20 -4.22 11.73
CA ASP A 174 35.57 -2.82 12.00
C ASP A 174 34.59 -1.83 11.38
N GLN A 175 34.11 -2.08 10.15
CA GLN A 175 33.03 -1.30 9.53
C GLN A 175 31.73 -1.35 10.34
N LEU A 176 31.39 -2.50 10.94
CA LEU A 176 30.22 -2.63 11.81
C LEU A 176 30.39 -1.88 13.15
N LYS A 177 31.59 -1.89 13.73
CA LYS A 177 31.92 -1.03 14.89
C LYS A 177 31.79 0.46 14.55
N MET A 178 32.22 0.89 13.35
CA MET A 178 32.01 2.26 12.87
C MET A 178 30.53 2.59 12.67
N THR A 179 29.75 1.68 12.08
CA THR A 179 28.29 1.87 11.92
C THR A 179 27.60 2.00 13.28
N LEU A 180 27.92 1.15 14.26
CA LEU A 180 27.32 1.20 15.60
C LEU A 180 27.50 2.57 16.28
N ALA A 181 28.66 3.21 16.11
CA ALA A 181 28.92 4.55 16.63
C ALA A 181 28.02 5.64 15.99
N GLY A 182 27.40 5.36 14.84
CA GLY A 182 26.43 6.23 14.17
C GLY A 182 24.97 6.06 14.63
N ARG A 183 24.68 5.20 15.61
CA ARG A 183 23.30 4.85 16.03
C ARG A 183 22.43 6.06 16.34
N GLU A 184 22.91 7.03 17.11
CA GLU A 184 22.13 8.21 17.50
C GLU A 184 21.75 9.08 16.29
N THR A 185 22.69 9.29 15.37
CA THR A 185 22.46 10.01 14.11
C THR A 185 21.45 9.29 13.22
N ALA A 186 21.55 7.96 13.11
CA ALA A 186 20.66 7.15 12.28
C ALA A 186 19.21 7.10 12.81
N LEU A 187 19.01 7.25 14.12
CA LEU A 187 17.70 7.29 14.76
C LEU A 187 17.10 8.71 14.83
N GLN A 188 17.83 9.74 14.41
CA GLN A 188 17.44 11.13 14.59
C GLN A 188 16.12 11.45 13.85
N GLY A 189 15.16 12.01 14.58
CA GLY A 189 13.85 12.35 14.03
C GLY A 189 12.98 11.14 13.67
N LEU A 190 13.17 10.00 14.36
CA LEU A 190 12.25 8.87 14.38
C LEU A 190 11.33 8.84 15.61
N ASP A 191 11.49 9.76 16.56
CA ASP A 191 10.64 9.88 17.76
C ASP A 191 9.23 10.46 17.48
N GLY A 192 8.93 10.77 16.22
CA GLY A 192 7.60 11.18 15.79
C GLY A 192 6.61 10.02 15.88
N ALA A 193 5.40 10.28 16.39
CA ALA A 193 4.39 9.25 16.69
C ALA A 193 4.00 8.35 15.51
N ASN A 194 4.25 8.78 14.26
CA ASN A 194 3.96 8.01 13.05
C ASN A 194 5.02 6.93 12.73
N TYR A 195 6.24 7.04 13.28
CA TYR A 195 7.43 6.32 12.79
C TYR A 195 7.85 5.12 13.64
N GLY A 196 7.01 4.66 14.58
CA GLY A 196 7.34 3.60 15.55
C GLY A 196 8.03 2.39 14.94
N LEU A 197 7.43 1.74 13.94
CA LEU A 197 8.04 0.55 13.33
C LEU A 197 9.34 0.83 12.56
N ILE A 198 9.53 2.06 12.02
CA ILE A 198 10.77 2.46 11.36
C ILE A 198 11.89 2.55 12.41
N LYS A 199 11.59 3.15 13.57
CA LYS A 199 12.50 3.20 14.72
C LYS A 199 12.83 1.79 15.22
N ASP A 200 11.81 0.98 15.49
CA ASP A 200 11.97 -0.39 16.01
C ASP A 200 12.81 -1.27 15.06
N HIS A 201 12.59 -1.17 13.74
CA HIS A 201 13.38 -1.92 12.76
C HIS A 201 14.86 -1.54 12.78
N ILE A 202 15.18 -0.24 12.79
CA ILE A 202 16.55 0.26 12.79
C ILE A 202 17.23 -0.01 14.14
N GLU A 203 16.53 0.14 15.27
CA GLU A 203 17.04 -0.22 16.59
C GLU A 203 17.37 -1.71 16.70
N ASN A 204 16.54 -2.59 16.14
CA ASN A 204 16.83 -4.03 16.11
C ASN A 204 18.07 -4.34 15.27
N LEU A 205 18.24 -3.73 14.09
CA LEU A 205 19.47 -3.88 13.31
C LEU A 205 20.72 -3.40 14.09
N PHE A 206 20.63 -2.29 14.84
CA PHE A 206 21.72 -1.86 15.73
C PHE A 206 21.95 -2.81 16.91
N ASN A 207 20.91 -3.48 17.42
CA ASN A 207 21.04 -4.48 18.48
C ASN A 207 21.72 -5.76 17.96
N ASP A 208 21.42 -6.20 16.73
CA ASP A 208 22.11 -7.31 16.06
C ASP A 208 23.60 -6.99 15.87
N VAL A 209 23.93 -5.77 15.43
CA VAL A 209 25.31 -5.28 15.32
C VAL A 209 26.02 -5.30 16.67
N GLN A 210 25.35 -4.82 17.73
CA GLN A 210 25.88 -4.87 19.10
C GLN A 210 26.10 -6.31 19.58
N GLN A 211 25.22 -7.25 19.22
CA GLN A 211 25.36 -8.66 19.59
C GLN A 211 26.56 -9.31 18.90
N VAL A 212 26.79 -9.04 17.62
CA VAL A 212 27.98 -9.49 16.86
C VAL A 212 29.26 -8.96 17.50
N ILE A 213 29.31 -7.67 17.86
CA ILE A 213 30.47 -7.05 18.50
C ILE A 213 30.71 -7.63 19.91
N ASN A 214 29.65 -7.86 20.68
CA ASN A 214 29.75 -8.49 22.01
C ASN A 214 30.22 -9.95 21.95
N ASN A 215 29.92 -10.67 20.87
CA ASN A 215 30.44 -12.03 20.63
C ASN A 215 31.92 -12.04 20.24
N SER A 216 32.40 -10.96 19.59
CA SER A 216 33.78 -10.77 19.11
C SER A 216 34.21 -11.69 17.94
N LEU A 217 35.40 -11.46 17.39
CA LEU A 217 35.93 -12.20 16.24
C LEU A 217 36.33 -13.66 16.57
N ILE A 218 36.76 -13.90 17.80
CA ILE A 218 37.02 -15.25 18.34
C ILE A 218 36.18 -15.42 19.61
N PRO A 219 34.90 -15.80 19.49
CA PRO A 219 33.98 -15.94 20.63
C PRO A 219 34.37 -17.10 21.55
N VAL A 220 33.93 -17.01 22.81
CA VAL A 220 34.04 -18.12 23.78
C VAL A 220 33.22 -19.34 23.35
N ASN A 221 32.11 -19.13 22.62
CA ASN A 221 31.29 -20.17 22.02
C ASN A 221 31.43 -20.13 20.49
N GLU A 222 32.01 -21.18 19.89
CA GLU A 222 32.19 -21.28 18.42
C GLU A 222 30.87 -21.21 17.64
N SER A 223 29.70 -21.52 18.24
CA SER A 223 28.40 -21.31 17.58
C SER A 223 28.08 -19.84 17.29
N ASN A 224 28.75 -18.90 17.96
CA ASN A 224 28.55 -17.45 17.78
C ASN A 224 29.57 -16.84 16.80
N LYS A 225 30.37 -17.65 16.11
CA LYS A 225 31.49 -17.19 15.27
C LYS A 225 31.00 -16.40 14.06
N PRO A 226 31.43 -15.13 13.89
CA PRO A 226 30.99 -14.33 12.75
C PRO A 226 31.58 -14.86 11.43
N THR A 227 30.82 -14.70 10.33
CA THR A 227 31.27 -15.03 8.98
C THR A 227 31.26 -13.79 8.09
N THR A 228 32.15 -13.73 7.09
CA THR A 228 32.25 -12.60 6.16
C THR A 228 30.93 -12.34 5.40
N SER A 229 30.10 -13.37 5.22
CA SER A 229 28.76 -13.28 4.61
C SER A 229 27.71 -12.71 5.57
N SER A 230 27.68 -13.17 6.84
CA SER A 230 26.75 -12.64 7.84
C SER A 230 27.04 -11.18 8.19
N LEU A 231 28.32 -10.79 8.23
CA LEU A 231 28.71 -9.40 8.47
C LEU A 231 28.31 -8.49 7.29
N GLU A 232 28.52 -8.94 6.05
CA GLU A 232 28.09 -8.20 4.84
C GLU A 232 26.58 -8.01 4.79
N THR A 233 25.83 -9.08 5.09
CA THR A 233 24.36 -9.06 5.09
C THR A 233 23.84 -8.03 6.08
N LEU A 234 24.37 -8.05 7.31
CA LEU A 234 23.98 -7.11 8.36
C LEU A 234 24.37 -5.66 8.00
N LYS A 235 25.59 -5.44 7.48
CA LYS A 235 26.07 -4.12 7.02
C LYS A 235 25.18 -3.56 5.89
N THR A 236 24.82 -4.40 4.92
CA THR A 236 23.97 -4.00 3.80
C THR A 236 22.54 -3.69 4.26
N SER A 237 21.97 -4.48 5.18
CA SER A 237 20.65 -4.23 5.76
C SER A 237 20.60 -2.88 6.49
N ILE A 238 21.58 -2.59 7.34
CA ILE A 238 21.59 -1.34 8.12
C ILE A 238 21.94 -0.12 7.27
N ASP A 239 22.85 -0.23 6.30
CA ASP A 239 23.11 0.84 5.33
C ASP A 239 21.87 1.15 4.49
N THR A 240 21.11 0.14 4.07
CA THR A 240 19.86 0.31 3.32
C THR A 240 18.79 0.98 4.19
N ALA A 241 18.53 0.44 5.39
CA ALA A 241 17.49 0.94 6.29
C ALA A 241 17.76 2.37 6.80
N THR A 242 19.03 2.76 6.94
CA THR A 242 19.42 4.11 7.37
C THR A 242 19.71 5.06 6.20
N SER A 243 19.61 4.59 4.95
CA SER A 243 19.79 5.45 3.77
C SER A 243 18.70 6.52 3.69
N GLN A 244 19.08 7.71 3.20
CA GLN A 244 18.16 8.86 3.15
C GLN A 244 16.92 8.57 2.30
N ASP A 245 17.08 7.92 1.14
CA ASP A 245 15.96 7.63 0.23
C ASP A 245 14.98 6.60 0.81
N THR A 246 15.48 5.56 1.49
CA THR A 246 14.63 4.61 2.23
C THR A 246 13.89 5.31 3.36
N LEU A 247 14.58 6.10 4.19
CA LEU A 247 13.95 6.84 5.29
C LEU A 247 12.90 7.86 4.80
N MET A 248 13.18 8.62 3.73
CA MET A 248 12.21 9.55 3.15
C MET A 248 10.97 8.82 2.62
N THR A 249 11.15 7.70 1.93
CA THR A 249 10.05 6.89 1.37
C THR A 249 9.17 6.28 2.47
N GLN A 250 9.80 5.73 3.51
CA GLN A 250 9.10 5.10 4.63
C GLN A 250 8.35 6.13 5.48
N LYS A 251 8.96 7.29 5.79
CA LYS A 251 8.28 8.39 6.50
C LYS A 251 7.08 8.92 5.71
N ALA A 252 7.23 9.18 4.42
CA ALA A 252 6.13 9.65 3.57
C ALA A 252 4.96 8.65 3.51
N SER A 253 5.23 7.34 3.50
CA SER A 253 4.20 6.30 3.61
C SER A 253 3.51 6.31 4.99
N ALA A 254 4.29 6.40 6.08
CA ALA A 254 3.77 6.45 7.44
C ALA A 254 2.86 7.68 7.67
N ASP A 255 3.30 8.87 7.25
CA ASP A 255 2.54 10.12 7.38
C ASP A 255 1.24 10.11 6.56
N LYS A 256 1.29 9.54 5.34
CA LYS A 256 0.10 9.34 4.50
C LYS A 256 -0.92 8.43 5.20
N LEU A 257 -0.47 7.31 5.77
CA LEU A 257 -1.34 6.34 6.45
C LEU A 257 -1.85 6.82 7.81
N ALA A 258 -1.15 7.75 8.48
CA ALA A 258 -1.55 8.31 9.76
C ALA A 258 -2.78 9.24 9.69
N THR A 259 -3.05 9.84 8.52
CA THR A 259 -4.20 10.76 8.33
C THR A 259 -5.07 10.47 7.10
N GLY A 260 -4.65 9.54 6.25
CA GLY A 260 -5.31 9.11 5.02
C GLY A 260 -5.22 7.60 4.85
N PHE A 261 -5.08 7.12 3.61
CA PHE A 261 -5.05 5.71 3.27
C PHE A 261 -4.19 5.46 2.03
N ASP A 262 -3.79 4.20 1.82
CA ASP A 262 -3.38 3.67 0.53
C ASP A 262 -4.51 2.84 -0.08
N LYS A 263 -4.70 2.95 -1.40
CA LYS A 263 -5.75 2.28 -2.19
C LYS A 263 -5.12 1.20 -3.06
N TYR A 264 -5.75 0.03 -3.08
CA TYR A 264 -5.35 -1.11 -3.89
C TYR A 264 -6.55 -1.52 -4.76
N ALA A 265 -6.44 -1.20 -6.05
CA ALA A 265 -7.36 -1.63 -7.08
C ALA A 265 -7.45 -3.17 -7.10
N LEU A 266 -8.65 -3.73 -7.28
CA LEU A 266 -8.76 -5.16 -7.57
C LEU A 266 -8.21 -5.44 -8.98
N SER A 267 -7.40 -6.50 -9.11
CA SER A 267 -6.99 -7.07 -10.40
C SER A 267 -7.58 -8.47 -10.58
N LYS A 268 -7.79 -8.88 -11.84
CA LYS A 268 -8.13 -10.27 -12.20
C LYS A 268 -7.01 -11.23 -11.78
N ASP A 269 -5.74 -10.79 -11.82
CA ASP A 269 -4.56 -11.61 -11.50
C ASP A 269 -4.46 -11.97 -10.00
N GLY A 270 -5.16 -11.23 -9.13
CA GLY A 270 -5.25 -11.57 -7.70
C GLY A 270 -6.24 -12.70 -7.42
N LEU A 271 -7.10 -13.07 -8.37
CA LEU A 271 -8.00 -14.23 -8.24
C LEU A 271 -7.28 -15.53 -8.60
N SER A 272 -7.50 -16.56 -7.79
CA SER A 272 -7.03 -17.93 -8.05
C SER A 272 -8.07 -18.95 -7.57
N GLY A 273 -7.96 -20.21 -8.02
CA GLY A 273 -8.88 -21.30 -7.63
C GLY A 273 -10.31 -21.18 -8.16
N VAL A 274 -10.59 -20.20 -9.03
CA VAL A 274 -11.91 -19.97 -9.63
C VAL A 274 -12.30 -21.11 -10.57
N ASP A 275 -13.51 -21.63 -10.44
CA ASP A 275 -14.01 -22.73 -11.28
C ASP A 275 -14.28 -22.31 -12.75
N ALA A 276 -14.27 -23.29 -13.65
CA ALA A 276 -14.39 -23.07 -15.10
C ALA A 276 -15.72 -22.46 -15.56
N SER A 277 -16.80 -22.57 -14.76
CA SER A 277 -18.10 -21.97 -15.06
C SER A 277 -18.19 -20.49 -14.65
N HIS A 278 -17.39 -20.06 -13.67
CA HIS A 278 -17.33 -18.67 -13.19
C HIS A 278 -16.08 -17.89 -13.66
N ASN A 279 -15.28 -18.44 -14.58
CA ASN A 279 -14.05 -17.83 -15.11
C ASN A 279 -14.16 -17.30 -16.56
N GLN A 280 -15.35 -16.93 -17.02
CA GLN A 280 -15.51 -16.22 -18.29
C GLN A 280 -15.07 -14.75 -18.16
N GLU A 281 -14.83 -14.08 -19.28
CA GLU A 281 -14.66 -12.62 -19.28
C GLU A 281 -15.92 -11.90 -18.82
N GLN A 282 -15.75 -10.73 -18.21
CA GLN A 282 -16.87 -9.89 -17.77
C GLN A 282 -17.82 -9.52 -18.92
N PRO A 283 -19.14 -9.30 -18.66
CA PRO A 283 -20.07 -8.95 -19.72
C PRO A 283 -19.71 -7.62 -20.39
N TRP A 284 -19.30 -7.68 -21.65
CA TRP A 284 -18.72 -6.54 -22.36
C TRP A 284 -19.66 -5.34 -22.49
N ASN A 285 -20.97 -5.58 -22.46
CA ASN A 285 -22.01 -4.59 -22.74
C ASN A 285 -22.54 -3.85 -21.51
N TYR A 286 -22.10 -4.22 -20.31
CA TYR A 286 -22.48 -3.57 -19.05
C TYR A 286 -21.82 -2.18 -18.89
N GLY A 287 -22.60 -1.21 -18.40
CA GLY A 287 -22.08 0.10 -17.99
C GLY A 287 -21.53 0.15 -16.56
N PHE A 288 -21.97 -0.77 -15.70
CA PHE A 288 -21.63 -0.83 -14.27
C PHE A 288 -21.56 -2.28 -13.82
N GLY A 289 -20.83 -2.53 -12.73
CA GLY A 289 -20.80 -3.85 -12.06
C GLY A 289 -21.61 -3.90 -10.77
N GLY A 290 -22.08 -2.77 -10.25
CA GLY A 290 -22.95 -2.75 -9.08
C GLY A 290 -24.41 -2.83 -9.51
N TYR A 291 -25.15 -3.84 -9.04
CA TYR A 291 -26.58 -3.96 -9.27
C TYR A 291 -27.38 -3.88 -7.96
N SER A 292 -28.47 -3.12 -7.94
CA SER A 292 -29.37 -2.93 -6.78
C SER A 292 -30.53 -3.93 -6.73
N VAL A 293 -30.53 -4.91 -7.63
CA VAL A 293 -31.58 -5.94 -7.79
C VAL A 293 -30.94 -7.31 -7.98
N ASP A 294 -31.73 -8.35 -7.75
CA ASP A 294 -31.27 -9.73 -7.86
C ASP A 294 -30.83 -10.05 -9.30
N LEU A 295 -29.64 -10.63 -9.46
CA LEU A 295 -29.19 -11.14 -10.74
C LEU A 295 -29.67 -12.57 -11.01
N GLY A 296 -29.98 -13.33 -9.96
CA GLY A 296 -30.39 -14.73 -10.03
C GLY A 296 -29.29 -15.66 -10.55
N THR A 297 -29.73 -16.79 -11.11
CA THR A 297 -28.88 -17.77 -11.82
C THR A 297 -29.62 -18.31 -13.04
N GLY A 298 -29.43 -17.68 -14.19
CA GLY A 298 -29.72 -18.31 -15.48
C GLY A 298 -28.74 -19.47 -15.73
N THR A 299 -29.15 -20.49 -16.48
CA THR A 299 -28.23 -21.58 -16.82
C THR A 299 -27.24 -21.14 -17.91
N ALA A 300 -25.98 -21.58 -17.82
CA ALA A 300 -24.90 -21.24 -18.75
C ALA A 300 -25.02 -21.95 -20.14
N THR A 301 -26.23 -21.99 -20.71
CA THR A 301 -26.60 -22.79 -21.88
C THR A 301 -26.64 -22.01 -23.19
N GLN A 302 -26.32 -20.71 -23.19
CA GLN A 302 -26.38 -19.85 -24.37
C GLN A 302 -25.02 -19.68 -25.06
N PRO A 303 -24.96 -19.63 -26.41
CA PRO A 303 -23.74 -19.31 -27.14
C PRO A 303 -23.20 -17.91 -26.80
N ALA A 304 -21.87 -17.76 -26.74
CA ALA A 304 -21.20 -16.50 -26.38
C ALA A 304 -21.45 -15.32 -27.34
N THR A 305 -22.18 -15.52 -28.45
CA THR A 305 -22.61 -14.50 -29.41
C THR A 305 -24.05 -14.03 -29.22
N SER A 306 -24.83 -14.68 -28.34
CA SER A 306 -26.26 -14.40 -28.10
C SER A 306 -26.47 -13.80 -26.71
N PRO A 307 -26.92 -12.53 -26.58
CA PRO A 307 -27.09 -11.90 -25.27
C PRO A 307 -28.18 -12.55 -24.40
N SER A 308 -27.81 -13.15 -23.26
CA SER A 308 -28.76 -13.81 -22.36
C SER A 308 -29.69 -12.81 -21.65
N THR A 309 -30.99 -13.06 -21.59
CA THR A 309 -31.99 -12.22 -20.89
C THR A 309 -32.14 -12.55 -19.40
N GLN A 310 -31.34 -13.48 -18.88
CA GLN A 310 -31.16 -13.79 -17.45
C GLN A 310 -29.66 -13.72 -17.14
N SER A 311 -29.25 -13.27 -15.95
CA SER A 311 -27.82 -13.22 -15.61
C SER A 311 -27.34 -14.64 -15.37
N VAL A 312 -26.34 -15.07 -16.13
CA VAL A 312 -25.78 -16.43 -16.04
C VAL A 312 -24.60 -16.51 -15.05
N LEU A 313 -24.24 -15.37 -14.43
CA LEU A 313 -23.18 -15.19 -13.41
C LEU A 313 -21.92 -16.04 -13.66
N ASN A 314 -21.49 -16.14 -14.90
CA ASN A 314 -20.39 -16.99 -15.37
C ASN A 314 -19.00 -16.33 -15.26
N TYR A 315 -18.87 -15.27 -14.45
CA TYR A 315 -17.68 -14.43 -14.35
C TYR A 315 -17.48 -13.99 -12.89
N SER A 316 -16.22 -13.99 -12.43
CA SER A 316 -15.87 -13.69 -11.03
C SER A 316 -15.36 -12.27 -10.82
N TYR A 317 -14.89 -11.60 -11.88
CA TYR A 317 -14.27 -10.28 -11.84
C TYR A 317 -14.94 -9.31 -12.82
N PHE A 318 -15.00 -8.03 -12.45
CA PHE A 318 -15.46 -6.94 -13.29
C PHE A 318 -14.68 -5.65 -13.00
N ARG A 319 -14.14 -4.98 -14.01
CA ARG A 319 -13.71 -3.57 -13.97
C ARG A 319 -14.67 -2.73 -14.81
N ARG A 320 -15.14 -1.58 -14.30
CA ARG A 320 -16.07 -0.72 -15.04
C ARG A 320 -15.42 -0.25 -16.38
N PRO A 321 -16.07 -0.42 -17.55
CA PRO A 321 -15.54 0.06 -18.82
C PRO A 321 -16.07 1.47 -19.16
N TYR A 322 -15.25 2.26 -19.85
CA TYR A 322 -15.71 3.47 -20.54
C TYR A 322 -16.42 3.15 -21.84
N TRP A 323 -17.38 4.02 -22.18
CA TRP A 323 -18.14 3.99 -23.41
C TRP A 323 -18.07 5.33 -24.11
N ARG A 324 -17.73 5.33 -25.41
CA ARG A 324 -17.76 6.53 -26.26
C ARG A 324 -19.08 6.68 -27.03
N SER A 325 -19.93 5.65 -27.03
CA SER A 325 -21.27 5.64 -27.61
C SER A 325 -22.12 4.50 -27.02
N ASP A 326 -23.36 4.32 -27.47
CA ASP A 326 -24.23 3.21 -27.08
C ASP A 326 -23.70 1.81 -27.44
N THR A 327 -22.76 1.69 -28.37
CA THR A 327 -22.28 0.39 -28.90
C THR A 327 -20.76 0.23 -28.88
N MET A 328 -19.99 1.28 -28.58
CA MET A 328 -18.53 1.24 -28.59
C MET A 328 -17.94 1.65 -27.25
N GLN A 329 -17.13 0.75 -26.67
CA GLN A 329 -16.22 1.12 -25.59
C GLN A 329 -15.20 2.17 -26.09
N ASP A 330 -14.68 2.97 -25.16
CA ASP A 330 -13.52 3.83 -25.45
C ASP A 330 -12.25 2.97 -25.56
N PRO A 331 -11.32 3.19 -26.51
CA PRO A 331 -10.04 2.47 -26.52
C PRO A 331 -9.13 2.84 -25.34
N ASP A 332 -9.19 4.07 -24.82
CA ASP A 332 -8.21 4.60 -23.87
C ASP A 332 -8.56 4.27 -22.40
N GLN A 333 -8.94 3.02 -22.13
CA GLN A 333 -9.43 2.53 -20.83
C GLN A 333 -8.41 2.64 -19.67
N GLN A 334 -7.12 2.58 -19.98
CA GLN A 334 -6.06 2.21 -19.01
C GLN A 334 -6.02 3.09 -17.75
N ASN A 335 -6.10 4.42 -17.93
CA ASN A 335 -5.64 5.41 -16.94
C ASN A 335 -6.77 6.15 -16.20
N LEU A 336 -8.03 5.72 -16.35
CA LEU A 336 -9.17 6.58 -16.01
C LEU A 336 -10.22 5.96 -15.05
N ILE A 337 -10.40 4.62 -15.00
CA ILE A 337 -11.28 3.95 -14.00
C ILE A 337 -10.47 3.11 -13.02
N ASP A 338 -10.77 3.31 -11.74
CA ASP A 338 -10.42 2.41 -10.64
C ASP A 338 -11.67 2.07 -9.79
N VAL A 339 -12.59 1.33 -10.44
CA VAL A 339 -13.82 0.77 -9.85
C VAL A 339 -13.97 -0.66 -10.35
N SER A 340 -13.57 -1.61 -9.51
CA SER A 340 -13.60 -3.04 -9.79
C SER A 340 -14.41 -3.82 -8.75
N TRP A 341 -14.92 -4.98 -9.11
CA TRP A 341 -15.65 -5.90 -8.23
C TRP A 341 -15.17 -7.33 -8.44
N ILE A 342 -15.06 -8.07 -7.35
CA ILE A 342 -15.12 -9.53 -7.34
C ILE A 342 -16.56 -9.89 -6.97
N TYR A 343 -17.23 -10.63 -7.86
CA TYR A 343 -18.63 -11.03 -7.69
C TYR A 343 -18.82 -12.20 -6.71
N GLY A 344 -17.74 -12.95 -6.45
CA GLY A 344 -17.72 -14.06 -5.51
C GLY A 344 -16.42 -14.86 -5.66
N LEU A 345 -16.19 -15.77 -4.72
CA LEU A 345 -15.09 -16.74 -4.75
C LEU A 345 -15.70 -18.11 -5.09
N PHE A 346 -15.83 -18.39 -6.39
CA PHE A 346 -16.55 -19.57 -6.88
C PHE A 346 -15.57 -20.73 -7.14
N GLY A 347 -15.65 -21.77 -6.31
CA GLY A 347 -14.72 -22.91 -6.29
C GLY A 347 -14.25 -23.21 -4.86
N GLN A 348 -13.85 -24.47 -4.57
CA GLN A 348 -13.43 -24.84 -3.21
C GLN A 348 -12.12 -24.15 -2.79
N ASP A 349 -11.19 -23.98 -3.73
CA ASP A 349 -9.90 -23.30 -3.53
C ASP A 349 -9.93 -21.82 -3.92
N ALA A 350 -11.12 -21.25 -4.18
CA ALA A 350 -11.26 -19.90 -4.72
C ALA A 350 -10.83 -18.82 -3.72
N LYS A 351 -9.87 -17.99 -4.14
CA LYS A 351 -9.17 -17.00 -3.31
C LYS A 351 -9.01 -15.67 -4.04
N TYR A 352 -8.94 -14.58 -3.30
CA TYR A 352 -8.40 -13.31 -3.78
C TYR A 352 -7.22 -12.84 -2.93
N THR A 353 -6.09 -12.51 -3.55
CA THR A 353 -4.87 -12.10 -2.85
C THR A 353 -4.36 -10.75 -3.34
N PHE A 354 -3.96 -9.88 -2.40
CA PHE A 354 -3.23 -8.65 -2.69
C PHE A 354 -2.09 -8.43 -1.68
N SER A 355 -1.10 -7.62 -2.05
CA SER A 355 0.06 -7.30 -1.21
C SER A 355 0.28 -5.80 -1.11
N PHE A 356 0.86 -5.36 0.00
CA PHE A 356 1.17 -3.96 0.29
C PHE A 356 2.43 -3.84 1.15
N ASN A 357 3.11 -2.70 1.07
CA ASN A 357 4.20 -2.36 1.99
C ASN A 357 3.63 -1.50 3.14
N TYR A 358 4.16 -1.68 4.35
CA TYR A 358 3.68 -0.95 5.53
C TYR A 358 4.83 -0.54 6.47
N TYR A 359 4.85 0.74 6.83
CA TYR A 359 5.91 1.37 7.63
C TYR A 359 5.34 2.27 8.76
N GLY A 360 4.08 2.06 9.13
CA GLY A 360 3.32 2.93 10.03
C GLY A 360 3.70 2.83 11.52
N PRO A 361 2.90 3.43 12.41
CA PRO A 361 3.26 3.64 13.81
C PRO A 361 3.24 2.38 14.69
N SER A 362 2.53 1.33 14.28
CA SER A 362 2.41 0.07 15.03
C SER A 362 2.00 -1.08 14.10
N THR A 363 2.17 -2.33 14.53
CA THR A 363 1.76 -3.54 13.80
C THR A 363 0.24 -3.72 13.65
N THR A 364 -0.57 -2.71 14.01
CA THR A 364 -2.01 -2.64 13.75
C THR A 364 -2.29 -1.71 12.56
N VAL A 365 -3.19 -2.12 11.66
CA VAL A 365 -3.75 -1.25 10.61
C VAL A 365 -5.23 -1.57 10.36
N TYR A 366 -5.98 -0.64 9.77
CA TYR A 366 -7.36 -0.87 9.32
C TYR A 366 -7.41 -1.17 7.83
N LEU A 367 -8.13 -2.24 7.47
CA LEU A 367 -8.50 -2.60 6.11
C LEU A 367 -9.99 -2.32 5.90
N TYR A 368 -10.31 -1.57 4.84
CA TYR A 368 -11.67 -1.29 4.40
C TYR A 368 -11.88 -1.75 2.96
N PHE A 369 -13.11 -2.12 2.61
CA PHE A 369 -13.56 -2.37 1.23
C PHE A 369 -15.08 -2.27 1.12
N PRO A 370 -15.66 -1.84 -0.02
CA PRO A 370 -17.10 -1.91 -0.24
C PRO A 370 -17.54 -3.36 -0.49
N TYR A 371 -18.73 -3.75 0.00
CA TYR A 371 -19.28 -5.09 -0.19
C TYR A 371 -20.82 -5.15 -0.23
N LYS A 372 -21.36 -6.19 -0.88
CA LYS A 372 -22.81 -6.46 -0.99
C LYS A 372 -23.15 -7.93 -1.33
N LEU A 373 -24.44 -8.26 -1.45
CA LEU A 373 -24.90 -9.52 -2.06
C LEU A 373 -25.11 -9.37 -3.57
N VAL A 374 -25.02 -10.49 -4.30
CA VAL A 374 -25.42 -10.60 -5.72
C VAL A 374 -26.87 -11.09 -5.88
N LYS A 375 -27.34 -11.95 -4.96
CA LYS A 375 -28.68 -12.56 -4.96
C LYS A 375 -29.31 -12.46 -3.57
N ASN A 376 -30.64 -12.49 -3.48
CA ASN A 376 -31.34 -12.43 -2.20
C ASN A 376 -31.35 -13.82 -1.53
N GLY A 377 -31.17 -13.85 -0.21
CA GLY A 377 -31.14 -15.08 0.58
C GLY A 377 -29.79 -15.81 0.61
N ASP A 378 -28.80 -15.36 -0.18
CA ASP A 378 -27.42 -15.85 -0.09
C ASP A 378 -26.86 -15.68 1.34
N SER A 379 -26.44 -16.78 1.97
CA SER A 379 -25.78 -16.75 3.28
C SER A 379 -24.29 -16.46 3.09
N VAL A 380 -23.75 -15.46 3.78
CA VAL A 380 -22.35 -15.06 3.58
C VAL A 380 -21.37 -15.71 4.56
N ALA A 381 -20.19 -16.02 4.05
CA ALA A 381 -18.99 -16.22 4.85
C ALA A 381 -17.76 -15.76 4.06
N LEU A 382 -16.91 -14.97 4.72
CA LEU A 382 -15.60 -14.57 4.22
C LEU A 382 -14.61 -14.67 5.38
N GLN A 383 -13.38 -15.06 5.09
CA GLN A 383 -12.25 -14.99 6.01
C GLN A 383 -11.07 -14.33 5.29
N TYR A 384 -10.14 -13.78 6.07
CA TYR A 384 -8.85 -13.33 5.56
C TYR A 384 -7.70 -14.07 6.28
N LYS A 385 -6.58 -14.22 5.59
CA LYS A 385 -5.29 -14.63 6.14
C LYS A 385 -4.30 -13.51 5.86
N LEU A 386 -3.72 -12.94 6.91
CA LEU A 386 -2.58 -12.01 6.81
C LEU A 386 -1.27 -12.81 6.84
N ASN A 387 -0.39 -12.54 5.88
CA ASN A 387 0.93 -13.15 5.75
C ASN A 387 0.84 -14.68 5.85
N ASN A 388 1.64 -15.30 6.71
CA ASN A 388 1.59 -16.76 6.95
C ASN A 388 0.65 -17.17 8.10
N GLY A 389 -0.10 -16.25 8.69
CA GLY A 389 -0.94 -16.47 9.88
C GLY A 389 -2.14 -17.41 9.68
N ASN A 390 -2.95 -17.55 10.74
CA ASN A 390 -4.18 -18.33 10.68
C ASN A 390 -5.31 -17.54 9.98
N PRO A 391 -6.26 -18.20 9.31
CA PRO A 391 -7.45 -17.53 8.80
C PRO A 391 -8.32 -16.95 9.91
N VAL A 392 -8.85 -15.75 9.70
CA VAL A 392 -9.74 -15.03 10.61
C VAL A 392 -11.06 -14.74 9.90
N GLY A 393 -12.16 -15.24 10.46
CA GLY A 393 -13.51 -15.02 9.93
C GLY A 393 -13.95 -13.56 10.07
N ILE A 394 -14.61 -13.05 9.02
CA ILE A 394 -15.13 -11.68 8.97
C ILE A 394 -16.62 -11.72 9.33
N ASP A 395 -16.98 -11.01 10.40
CA ASP A 395 -18.35 -10.97 10.88
C ASP A 395 -19.20 -9.95 10.11
N PHE A 396 -20.36 -10.42 9.63
CA PHE A 396 -21.39 -9.64 8.93
C PHE A 396 -22.74 -9.66 9.68
N SER A 397 -22.75 -9.99 10.98
CA SER A 397 -23.96 -10.08 11.80
C SER A 397 -24.66 -8.73 12.04
N GLY A 398 -23.96 -7.61 11.88
CA GLY A 398 -24.41 -6.28 12.29
C GLY A 398 -24.51 -6.05 13.81
N THR A 399 -24.21 -7.03 14.66
CA THR A 399 -24.51 -7.00 16.11
C THR A 399 -23.26 -7.02 17.01
N GLY A 400 -22.34 -6.08 16.79
CA GLY A 400 -21.15 -5.93 17.62
C GLY A 400 -20.27 -4.73 17.24
N LYS A 401 -19.36 -4.31 18.13
CA LYS A 401 -18.48 -3.15 17.90
C LYS A 401 -17.50 -3.32 16.73
N ASN A 402 -17.21 -4.55 16.33
CA ASN A 402 -16.35 -4.91 15.20
C ASN A 402 -17.14 -5.67 14.10
N SER A 403 -18.47 -5.70 14.19
CA SER A 403 -19.33 -6.45 13.28
C SER A 403 -19.74 -5.55 12.10
N ASN A 404 -19.52 -6.04 10.89
CA ASN A 404 -19.96 -5.33 9.70
C ASN A 404 -21.47 -5.54 9.50
N PRO A 405 -22.23 -4.60 8.90
CA PRO A 405 -23.64 -4.82 8.60
C PRO A 405 -23.89 -6.05 7.72
N ALA A 406 -25.06 -6.68 7.87
CA ALA A 406 -25.47 -7.74 6.96
C ALA A 406 -25.54 -7.20 5.52
N PRO A 407 -24.88 -7.83 4.52
CA PRO A 407 -24.97 -7.39 3.14
C PRO A 407 -26.38 -7.63 2.60
N THR A 408 -26.86 -6.68 1.79
CA THR A 408 -28.11 -6.81 1.05
C THR A 408 -27.80 -6.81 -0.45
N VAL A 409 -28.80 -7.10 -1.28
CA VAL A 409 -28.71 -6.85 -2.73
C VAL A 409 -28.93 -5.37 -3.06
N ALA A 410 -29.68 -4.64 -2.24
CA ALA A 410 -30.08 -3.26 -2.51
C ALA A 410 -28.96 -2.23 -2.27
N ASP A 411 -27.97 -2.54 -1.44
CA ASP A 411 -27.06 -1.56 -0.81
C ASP A 411 -25.58 -1.89 -1.04
N ILE A 412 -24.70 -0.90 -0.80
CA ILE A 412 -23.25 -1.09 -0.68
C ILE A 412 -22.86 -0.73 0.75
N ASN A 413 -22.45 -1.72 1.53
CA ASN A 413 -21.83 -1.49 2.82
C ASN A 413 -20.32 -1.27 2.65
N VAL A 414 -19.65 -0.67 3.64
CA VAL A 414 -18.18 -0.58 3.69
C VAL A 414 -17.71 -1.37 4.91
N ALA A 415 -16.89 -2.39 4.68
CA ALA A 415 -16.31 -3.20 5.74
C ALA A 415 -15.21 -2.42 6.48
N LYS A 416 -14.98 -2.75 7.76
CA LYS A 416 -13.83 -2.29 8.52
C LYS A 416 -13.25 -3.44 9.35
N ILE A 417 -12.07 -3.89 8.97
CA ILE A 417 -11.33 -4.96 9.63
C ILE A 417 -10.10 -4.35 10.30
N ARG A 418 -9.82 -4.75 11.55
CA ARG A 418 -8.54 -4.47 12.21
C ARG A 418 -7.58 -5.62 11.89
N LEU A 419 -6.52 -5.34 11.16
CA LEU A 419 -5.39 -6.24 10.98
C LEU A 419 -4.38 -5.99 12.13
N THR A 420 -3.74 -7.05 12.61
CA THR A 420 -2.68 -7.01 13.63
C THR A 420 -1.49 -7.83 13.13
N ASP A 421 -0.34 -7.71 13.80
CA ASP A 421 0.84 -8.54 13.54
C ASP A 421 1.39 -8.38 12.10
N LEU A 422 1.30 -7.16 11.57
CA LEU A 422 1.91 -6.78 10.30
C LEU A 422 3.44 -6.85 10.38
N ASN A 423 4.05 -7.34 9.29
CA ASN A 423 5.48 -7.21 9.04
C ASN A 423 5.84 -5.73 8.84
N PHE A 424 7.09 -5.37 9.15
CA PHE A 424 7.70 -4.16 8.60
C PHE A 424 7.96 -4.35 7.10
N GLY A 425 7.48 -3.45 6.25
CA GLY A 425 7.56 -3.60 4.80
C GLY A 425 6.51 -4.58 4.23
N PRO A 426 6.90 -5.60 3.45
CA PRO A 426 5.94 -6.43 2.69
C PRO A 426 4.94 -7.22 3.55
N ASN A 427 3.66 -7.03 3.26
CA ASN A 427 2.52 -7.76 3.79
C ASN A 427 1.63 -8.27 2.65
N THR A 428 0.92 -9.37 2.89
CA THR A 428 -0.01 -10.00 1.94
C THR A 428 -1.31 -10.38 2.64
N VAL A 429 -2.46 -10.12 2.03
CA VAL A 429 -3.78 -10.54 2.50
C VAL A 429 -4.42 -11.45 1.46
N GLU A 430 -4.73 -12.68 1.85
CA GLU A 430 -5.56 -13.62 1.10
C GLU A 430 -6.97 -13.64 1.69
N PHE A 431 -8.00 -13.44 0.87
CA PHE A 431 -9.39 -13.70 1.19
C PHE A 431 -9.82 -15.08 0.66
N SER A 432 -10.61 -15.80 1.45
CA SER A 432 -11.21 -17.09 1.07
C SER A 432 -12.58 -17.28 1.74
N ILE A 433 -13.33 -18.29 1.31
CA ILE A 433 -14.49 -18.80 2.06
C ILE A 433 -13.96 -19.78 3.15
N PRO A 434 -14.51 -19.79 4.37
CA PRO A 434 -14.07 -20.70 5.42
C PRO A 434 -14.16 -22.19 5.05
N THR A 435 -13.07 -22.92 5.30
CA THR A 435 -13.01 -24.39 5.15
C THR A 435 -13.96 -25.07 6.12
N GLY A 436 -14.65 -26.11 5.67
CA GLY A 436 -15.73 -26.76 6.43
C GLY A 436 -17.11 -26.11 6.27
N ASN A 437 -17.24 -25.09 5.42
CA ASN A 437 -18.51 -24.72 4.79
C ASN A 437 -19.08 -25.94 4.04
N ASP A 438 -20.37 -26.23 4.21
CA ASP A 438 -21.09 -27.34 3.57
C ASP A 438 -21.49 -27.04 2.10
N GLY A 439 -21.05 -25.89 1.58
CA GLY A 439 -21.39 -25.37 0.27
C GLY A 439 -22.60 -24.45 0.26
N THR A 440 -23.26 -24.21 1.41
CA THR A 440 -24.43 -23.30 1.48
C THR A 440 -24.04 -21.83 1.55
N LYS A 441 -22.82 -21.49 1.99
CA LYS A 441 -22.37 -20.10 2.12
C LYS A 441 -21.50 -19.65 0.94
N VAL A 442 -21.66 -18.38 0.57
CA VAL A 442 -20.89 -17.69 -0.48
C VAL A 442 -20.02 -16.56 0.09
N ALA A 443 -18.97 -16.18 -0.64
CA ALA A 443 -18.33 -14.89 -0.40
C ALA A 443 -19.29 -13.76 -0.84
N PRO A 444 -19.38 -12.64 -0.10
CA PRO A 444 -20.05 -11.44 -0.61
C PRO A 444 -19.30 -10.91 -1.83
N MET A 445 -19.99 -10.10 -2.63
CA MET A 445 -19.38 -9.29 -3.66
C MET A 445 -18.52 -8.20 -2.99
N ILE A 446 -17.25 -8.07 -3.36
CA ILE A 446 -16.27 -7.15 -2.73
C ILE A 446 -15.58 -6.26 -3.77
N GLY A 447 -15.31 -5.00 -3.42
CA GLY A 447 -14.59 -4.04 -4.26
C GLY A 447 -13.18 -3.73 -3.75
N ASN A 448 -12.62 -2.61 -4.21
CA ASN A 448 -11.25 -2.17 -3.94
C ASN A 448 -10.90 -2.11 -2.45
N MET A 449 -9.63 -2.34 -2.14
CA MET A 449 -9.10 -2.44 -0.77
C MET A 449 -8.43 -1.13 -0.35
N TYR A 450 -8.59 -0.72 0.90
CA TYR A 450 -8.01 0.52 1.44
C TYR A 450 -7.35 0.24 2.78
N ILE A 451 -6.09 0.62 2.94
CA ILE A 451 -5.28 0.43 4.16
C ILE A 451 -5.06 1.79 4.83
N SER A 452 -5.28 1.89 6.15
CA SER A 452 -5.02 3.11 6.94
C SER A 452 -4.61 2.82 8.38
N SER A 453 -3.61 3.52 8.90
CA SER A 453 -3.23 3.44 10.32
C SER A 453 -4.19 4.21 11.24
N SER A 454 -5.25 4.84 10.70
CA SER A 454 -6.11 5.76 11.45
C SER A 454 -7.59 5.40 11.39
N ASP A 455 -8.22 5.37 12.56
CA ASP A 455 -9.68 5.28 12.69
C ASP A 455 -10.41 6.45 12.01
N GLN A 456 -9.76 7.62 11.98
CA GLN A 456 -10.33 8.87 11.46
C GLN A 456 -10.35 8.94 9.94
N ALA A 457 -9.57 8.08 9.25
CA ALA A 457 -9.55 8.01 7.79
C ALA A 457 -10.86 7.48 7.19
N LYS A 458 -11.77 6.90 8.00
CA LYS A 458 -13.05 6.31 7.57
C LYS A 458 -13.80 7.21 6.58
N ASN A 459 -13.96 8.50 6.87
CA ASN A 459 -14.70 9.40 5.99
C ASN A 459 -13.98 9.59 4.65
N LYS A 460 -12.66 9.79 4.64
CA LYS A 460 -11.87 9.90 3.40
C LYS A 460 -11.91 8.61 2.55
N VAL A 461 -11.94 7.44 3.21
CA VAL A 461 -12.09 6.13 2.54
C VAL A 461 -13.50 5.99 1.94
N HIS A 462 -14.54 6.40 2.68
CA HIS A 462 -15.90 6.48 2.15
C HIS A 462 -15.97 7.45 0.96
N ASP A 463 -15.26 8.58 1.03
CA ASP A 463 -15.25 9.58 -0.03
C ASP A 463 -14.68 9.00 -1.33
N ASP A 464 -13.51 8.36 -1.29
CA ASP A 464 -12.91 7.71 -2.46
C ASP A 464 -13.77 6.56 -3.01
N ILE A 465 -14.29 5.68 -2.13
CA ILE A 465 -15.21 4.60 -2.52
C ILE A 465 -16.41 5.16 -3.28
N PHE A 466 -17.03 6.24 -2.81
CA PHE A 466 -18.25 6.76 -3.44
C PHE A 466 -17.98 7.93 -4.40
N GLY A 467 -16.73 8.19 -4.76
CA GLY A 467 -16.33 9.26 -5.69
C GLY A 467 -16.71 10.66 -5.19
N ASN A 468 -16.86 10.82 -3.88
CA ASN A 468 -17.23 12.09 -3.25
C ASN A 468 -15.99 12.99 -3.09
N THR A 469 -16.21 14.30 -3.18
CA THR A 469 -15.19 15.33 -2.91
C THR A 469 -15.83 16.44 -2.10
N LEU A 470 -15.34 16.61 -0.87
CA LEU A 470 -15.75 17.66 0.07
C LEU A 470 -15.05 18.98 -0.27
N ALA A 471 -15.81 20.08 -0.32
CA ALA A 471 -15.25 21.43 -0.49
C ALA A 471 -14.54 21.92 0.79
N GLU A 472 -13.57 22.83 0.64
CA GLU A 472 -12.72 23.33 1.74
C GLU A 472 -13.52 23.97 2.91
N ASP A 473 -14.71 24.51 2.64
CA ASP A 473 -15.61 25.10 3.63
C ASP A 473 -16.49 24.06 4.37
N ASN A 474 -16.35 22.78 4.00
CA ASN A 474 -17.15 21.64 4.44
C ASN A 474 -18.67 21.83 4.29
N ASN A 475 -19.14 22.72 3.40
CA ASN A 475 -20.57 22.97 3.16
C ASN A 475 -21.09 22.29 1.89
N SER A 476 -20.24 21.83 0.98
CA SER A 476 -20.68 21.10 -0.22
C SER A 476 -19.89 19.84 -0.51
N VAL A 477 -20.58 18.85 -1.07
CA VAL A 477 -20.03 17.56 -1.52
C VAL A 477 -20.36 17.36 -2.98
N SER A 478 -19.35 17.22 -3.83
CA SER A 478 -19.53 16.78 -5.22
C SER A 478 -19.40 15.26 -5.31
N VAL A 479 -20.21 14.61 -6.14
CA VAL A 479 -20.16 13.16 -6.40
C VAL A 479 -19.81 12.92 -7.85
N ASN A 480 -18.69 12.26 -8.09
CA ASN A 480 -18.20 11.84 -9.39
C ASN A 480 -18.61 10.40 -9.70
N PHE A 481 -19.50 10.22 -10.68
CA PHE A 481 -20.07 8.89 -10.99
C PHE A 481 -19.09 7.97 -11.73
N ILE A 482 -18.01 8.53 -12.27
CA ILE A 482 -16.95 7.81 -12.99
C ILE A 482 -16.11 6.97 -12.02
N ASN A 483 -15.70 7.59 -10.91
CA ASN A 483 -14.81 7.00 -9.91
C ASN A 483 -15.55 6.41 -8.71
N GLY A 484 -16.80 6.84 -8.45
CA GLY A 484 -17.60 6.31 -7.36
C GLY A 484 -18.22 4.94 -7.65
N TYR A 485 -18.24 4.06 -6.65
CA TYR A 485 -19.09 2.88 -6.61
C TYR A 485 -20.57 3.29 -6.59
N ALA A 486 -21.37 2.66 -7.46
CA ALA A 486 -22.78 2.98 -7.67
C ALA A 486 -23.53 1.72 -8.10
N LEU A 487 -24.86 1.72 -7.94
CA LEU A 487 -25.75 0.61 -8.29
C LEU A 487 -26.74 1.01 -9.39
N ILE A 488 -27.06 0.07 -10.28
CA ILE A 488 -28.11 0.19 -11.30
C ILE A 488 -29.09 -0.98 -11.19
N SER A 489 -30.29 -0.86 -11.75
CA SER A 489 -31.25 -1.99 -11.83
C SER A 489 -31.58 -2.49 -13.24
N ASP A 490 -30.95 -1.94 -14.29
CA ASP A 490 -31.02 -2.47 -15.66
C ASP A 490 -29.67 -2.41 -16.37
N TRP A 491 -29.30 -3.51 -17.05
CA TRP A 491 -28.01 -3.71 -17.74
C TRP A 491 -27.63 -2.61 -18.73
N SER A 492 -28.61 -1.97 -19.35
CA SER A 492 -28.43 -1.02 -20.44
C SER A 492 -28.16 0.42 -19.95
N THR A 493 -28.10 0.60 -18.63
CA THR A 493 -27.70 1.85 -17.96
C THR A 493 -26.18 2.00 -18.01
N TYR A 494 -25.66 3.14 -18.47
CA TYR A 494 -24.22 3.34 -18.67
C TYR A 494 -23.80 4.81 -18.54
N ILE A 495 -22.49 5.08 -18.50
CA ILE A 495 -21.91 6.44 -18.52
C ILE A 495 -21.27 6.72 -19.88
N GLY A 496 -21.65 7.84 -20.51
CA GLY A 496 -21.08 8.31 -21.79
C GLY A 496 -20.57 9.77 -21.74
N PRO A 497 -19.54 10.14 -22.52
CA PRO A 497 -18.97 11.48 -22.55
C PRO A 497 -19.71 12.43 -23.50
N TYR A 498 -19.95 13.66 -23.05
CA TYR A 498 -20.56 14.76 -23.81
C TYR A 498 -19.65 15.98 -23.73
N THR A 499 -19.06 16.40 -24.86
CA THR A 499 -18.06 17.48 -24.91
C THR A 499 -18.64 18.78 -25.50
N ASN A 500 -19.22 19.60 -24.63
CA ASN A 500 -19.97 20.81 -25.01
C ASN A 500 -19.84 21.91 -23.94
N VAL A 501 -20.35 23.11 -24.24
CA VAL A 501 -20.56 24.18 -23.24
C VAL A 501 -21.89 23.99 -22.50
N LEU A 502 -22.04 24.65 -21.35
CA LEU A 502 -23.30 24.70 -20.59
C LEU A 502 -24.12 25.92 -21.02
N SER A 503 -25.24 25.68 -21.70
CA SER A 503 -26.02 26.68 -22.44
C SER A 503 -26.61 27.81 -21.59
N ASN A 504 -26.67 27.62 -20.27
CA ASN A 504 -27.21 28.54 -19.27
C ASN A 504 -26.19 28.98 -18.20
N VAL A 505 -24.91 28.68 -18.41
CA VAL A 505 -23.82 29.14 -17.54
C VAL A 505 -22.92 30.06 -18.36
N PRO A 506 -23.05 31.40 -18.20
CA PRO A 506 -22.26 32.38 -18.93
C PRO A 506 -20.75 32.13 -18.79
N GLY A 507 -20.03 32.11 -19.91
CA GLY A 507 -18.59 31.87 -19.94
C GLY A 507 -18.15 30.42 -19.68
N SER A 508 -19.07 29.45 -19.63
CA SER A 508 -18.70 28.04 -19.45
C SER A 508 -17.78 27.51 -20.56
N GLU A 509 -16.72 26.82 -20.14
CA GLU A 509 -15.76 26.21 -21.06
C GLU A 509 -16.32 24.97 -21.76
N ARG A 510 -15.81 24.66 -22.95
CA ARG A 510 -16.21 23.47 -23.72
C ARG A 510 -15.46 22.23 -23.24
N ILE A 511 -15.83 21.74 -22.06
CA ILE A 511 -15.20 20.58 -21.42
C ILE A 511 -15.96 19.26 -21.69
N ARG A 512 -15.35 18.14 -21.29
CA ARG A 512 -15.96 16.81 -21.37
C ARG A 512 -16.71 16.50 -20.07
N HIS A 513 -18.04 16.55 -20.13
CA HIS A 513 -18.90 16.02 -19.08
C HIS A 513 -19.12 14.52 -19.31
N TYR A 514 -19.42 13.78 -18.24
CA TYR A 514 -19.81 12.36 -18.32
C TYR A 514 -21.21 12.24 -17.73
N LEU A 515 -22.15 11.67 -18.50
CA LEU A 515 -23.56 11.56 -18.13
C LEU A 515 -23.96 10.09 -18.00
N VAL A 516 -24.72 9.77 -16.95
CA VAL A 516 -25.49 8.54 -16.81
C VAL A 516 -26.67 8.60 -17.77
N SER A 517 -26.80 7.58 -18.61
CA SER A 517 -27.83 7.44 -19.64
C SER A 517 -28.71 6.21 -19.40
N TYR A 518 -29.96 6.29 -19.86
CA TYR A 518 -31.02 5.30 -19.65
C TYR A 518 -31.28 4.96 -18.16
N VAL A 519 -31.90 5.89 -17.43
CA VAL A 519 -32.55 5.63 -16.12
C VAL A 519 -34.04 5.97 -16.28
N GLY A 520 -34.93 5.22 -15.64
CA GLY A 520 -36.37 5.29 -15.93
C GLY A 520 -36.78 4.76 -17.32
N GLY A 521 -38.09 4.71 -17.57
CA GLY A 521 -38.68 4.35 -18.87
C GLY A 521 -38.36 2.94 -19.40
N THR A 522 -38.69 2.71 -20.68
CA THR A 522 -38.63 1.37 -21.31
C THR A 522 -37.63 1.27 -22.47
N SER A 523 -36.89 2.34 -22.78
CA SER A 523 -35.93 2.36 -23.88
C SER A 523 -34.69 1.53 -23.55
N VAL A 524 -34.16 0.82 -24.55
CA VAL A 524 -33.01 -0.08 -24.39
C VAL A 524 -31.83 0.42 -25.23
N ARG A 525 -30.64 0.42 -24.64
CA ARG A 525 -29.38 0.84 -25.28
C ARG A 525 -29.12 0.11 -26.59
N GLY A 526 -28.80 0.87 -27.64
CA GLY A 526 -28.64 0.37 -29.02
C GLY A 526 -29.95 0.04 -29.76
N GLY A 527 -31.11 0.21 -29.11
CA GLY A 527 -32.42 0.05 -29.73
C GLY A 527 -32.69 -1.36 -30.27
N SER A 528 -33.39 -1.44 -31.40
CA SER A 528 -33.74 -2.69 -32.09
C SER A 528 -32.65 -3.21 -33.04
N SER A 529 -31.61 -2.41 -33.34
CA SER A 529 -30.54 -2.78 -34.28
C SER A 529 -29.51 -3.69 -33.59
N ALA A 530 -29.79 -4.98 -33.56
CA ALA A 530 -29.11 -5.94 -32.69
C ALA A 530 -27.73 -6.45 -33.19
N THR A 531 -26.84 -5.58 -33.67
CA THR A 531 -25.43 -5.91 -33.99
C THR A 531 -24.50 -5.84 -32.77
N TRP A 532 -24.95 -6.37 -31.63
CA TRP A 532 -24.15 -6.58 -30.42
C TRP A 532 -23.23 -7.82 -30.54
N THR A 533 -22.63 -8.04 -31.71
CA THR A 533 -22.12 -9.34 -32.17
C THR A 533 -20.60 -9.52 -32.05
N THR A 534 -19.87 -8.52 -31.54
CA THR A 534 -18.39 -8.48 -31.57
C THR A 534 -17.71 -8.52 -30.19
N GLY A 535 -18.46 -8.45 -29.09
CA GLY A 535 -17.91 -8.48 -27.73
C GLY A 535 -18.24 -9.77 -26.96
N MET A 536 -17.41 -10.09 -25.97
CA MET A 536 -17.44 -11.37 -25.24
C MET A 536 -18.44 -11.37 -24.08
N ASN A 537 -19.09 -12.52 -23.86
CA ASN A 537 -20.06 -12.76 -22.78
C ASN A 537 -21.21 -11.72 -22.66
N PRO A 538 -21.93 -11.38 -23.75
CA PRO A 538 -23.01 -10.40 -23.69
C PRO A 538 -24.15 -10.85 -22.77
N GLN A 539 -24.61 -9.97 -21.88
CA GLN A 539 -25.76 -10.23 -20.99
C GLN A 539 -26.75 -9.06 -20.99
N LYS A 540 -28.04 -9.38 -21.02
CA LYS A 540 -29.17 -8.44 -20.99
C LYS A 540 -30.02 -8.70 -19.75
N ALA A 541 -29.39 -8.71 -18.58
CA ALA A 541 -30.03 -8.84 -17.28
C ALA A 541 -29.24 -8.01 -16.26
N PRO A 542 -29.88 -7.43 -15.23
CA PRO A 542 -31.32 -7.36 -14.99
C PRO A 542 -32.02 -6.42 -15.99
N THR A 543 -33.34 -6.54 -16.14
CA THR A 543 -34.15 -5.95 -17.23
C THR A 543 -35.18 -4.92 -16.78
N ASN A 544 -34.94 -4.20 -15.68
CA ASN A 544 -35.95 -3.32 -15.10
C ASN A 544 -36.33 -2.14 -16.00
N THR A 545 -37.60 -1.74 -15.94
CA THR A 545 -38.17 -0.63 -16.70
C THR A 545 -39.02 0.30 -15.82
N ASP A 546 -39.42 1.45 -16.37
CA ASP A 546 -40.14 2.52 -15.69
C ASP A 546 -39.45 2.91 -14.37
N ASN A 547 -40.17 3.24 -13.29
CA ASN A 547 -39.54 3.66 -12.03
C ASN A 547 -38.75 2.55 -11.33
N ASN A 548 -38.93 1.27 -11.72
CA ASN A 548 -38.11 0.17 -11.20
C ASN A 548 -36.70 0.18 -11.81
N ARG A 549 -36.47 0.98 -12.86
CA ARG A 549 -35.17 1.26 -13.48
C ARG A 549 -34.49 2.45 -12.82
N THR A 550 -33.63 2.17 -11.85
CA THR A 550 -33.02 3.16 -10.96
C THR A 550 -31.51 3.24 -11.15
N PHE A 551 -30.95 4.39 -10.78
CA PHE A 551 -29.53 4.57 -10.50
C PHE A 551 -29.39 5.01 -9.05
N SER A 552 -28.51 4.36 -8.28
CA SER A 552 -28.28 4.65 -6.87
C SER A 552 -26.81 4.94 -6.61
N PHE A 553 -26.52 6.02 -5.90
CA PHE A 553 -25.18 6.44 -5.48
C PHE A 553 -25.21 6.87 -4.02
N TYR A 554 -24.07 7.27 -3.47
CA TYR A 554 -23.96 7.63 -2.05
C TYR A 554 -23.34 9.03 -1.89
N VAL A 555 -23.87 9.78 -0.91
CA VAL A 555 -23.37 11.10 -0.50
C VAL A 555 -22.88 11.01 0.94
N ASN A 556 -21.60 11.26 1.16
CA ASN A 556 -20.99 11.32 2.49
C ASN A 556 -21.11 12.76 3.05
N ALA A 557 -22.27 13.08 3.63
CA ALA A 557 -22.57 14.44 4.06
C ALA A 557 -21.75 14.82 5.33
N PRO A 558 -21.05 15.97 5.35
CA PRO A 558 -20.17 16.38 6.44
C PRO A 558 -20.92 16.80 7.72
N ARG A 559 -22.25 16.93 7.65
CA ARG A 559 -23.16 17.24 8.75
C ARG A 559 -24.60 16.90 8.34
N ALA A 560 -25.48 16.64 9.32
CA ALA A 560 -26.90 16.48 9.05
C ALA A 560 -27.58 17.82 8.67
N GLY A 561 -28.59 17.77 7.81
CA GLY A 561 -29.41 18.93 7.45
C GLY A 561 -29.92 18.90 6.01
N ASN A 562 -30.34 20.05 5.49
CA ASN A 562 -30.93 20.18 4.16
C ASN A 562 -29.87 20.58 3.13
N TYR A 563 -29.87 19.92 1.97
CA TYR A 563 -28.93 20.15 0.88
C TYR A 563 -29.66 20.45 -0.42
N SER A 564 -29.26 21.49 -1.17
CA SER A 564 -29.69 21.68 -2.56
C SER A 564 -28.83 20.84 -3.50
N ILE A 565 -29.43 20.34 -4.59
CA ILE A 565 -28.74 19.52 -5.60
C ILE A 565 -28.49 20.36 -6.85
N LYS A 566 -27.25 20.34 -7.36
CA LYS A 566 -26.83 20.98 -8.61
C LYS A 566 -26.22 19.94 -9.54
N GLY A 567 -26.43 20.03 -10.84
CA GLY A 567 -25.93 19.01 -11.78
C GLY A 567 -26.04 19.38 -13.26
N VAL A 568 -25.22 18.74 -14.10
CA VAL A 568 -25.27 18.90 -15.56
C VAL A 568 -26.19 17.86 -16.19
N TYR A 569 -26.99 18.26 -17.18
CA TYR A 569 -27.93 17.37 -17.86
C TYR A 569 -28.08 17.61 -19.37
N TYR A 570 -28.64 16.61 -20.05
CA TYR A 570 -29.04 16.63 -21.46
C TYR A 570 -30.40 15.95 -21.69
N THR A 571 -31.28 16.58 -22.48
CA THR A 571 -32.44 15.89 -23.09
C THR A 571 -33.10 16.75 -24.17
N ALA A 572 -33.53 16.09 -25.26
CA ALA A 572 -34.37 16.66 -26.33
C ALA A 572 -35.89 16.49 -26.10
N PHE A 573 -36.28 15.79 -25.03
CA PHE A 573 -37.67 15.58 -24.61
C PHE A 573 -37.92 16.18 -23.22
N SER A 574 -39.16 16.57 -22.93
CA SER A 574 -39.52 17.07 -21.59
C SER A 574 -39.56 15.90 -20.61
N ARG A 575 -38.52 15.78 -19.79
CA ARG A 575 -38.31 14.66 -18.86
C ARG A 575 -38.31 15.14 -17.41
N GLU A 576 -38.30 14.20 -16.48
CA GLU A 576 -38.22 14.51 -15.05
C GLU A 576 -37.03 13.79 -14.41
N LEU A 577 -36.49 14.39 -13.35
CA LEU A 577 -35.39 13.84 -12.56
C LEU A 577 -35.81 13.86 -11.10
N ASN A 578 -36.01 12.67 -10.52
CA ASN A 578 -36.46 12.50 -9.14
C ASN A 578 -35.34 11.91 -8.29
N PHE A 579 -34.95 12.61 -7.23
CA PHE A 579 -33.97 12.17 -6.23
C PHE A 579 -34.68 11.82 -4.93
N SER A 580 -34.26 10.74 -4.27
CA SER A 580 -34.81 10.29 -2.98
C SER A 580 -33.74 9.64 -2.10
N VAL A 581 -33.78 9.88 -0.78
CA VAL A 581 -32.93 9.17 0.19
C VAL A 581 -33.57 7.82 0.52
N GLU A 582 -32.84 6.72 0.35
CA GLU A 582 -33.35 5.35 0.57
C GLU A 582 -34.70 5.02 -0.12
N SER A 583 -34.92 5.57 -1.32
CA SER A 583 -36.21 5.50 -2.05
C SER A 583 -37.42 6.11 -1.29
N SER A 584 -37.19 6.96 -0.28
CA SER A 584 -38.26 7.57 0.52
C SER A 584 -39.15 8.50 -0.29
N THR A 585 -40.46 8.40 -0.03
CA THR A 585 -41.50 9.30 -0.56
C THR A 585 -41.81 10.48 0.37
N GLU A 586 -41.11 10.62 1.50
CA GLU A 586 -41.24 11.78 2.39
C GLU A 586 -40.80 13.06 1.67
N THR A 587 -41.58 14.13 1.80
CA THR A 587 -41.40 15.37 1.02
C THR A 587 -40.09 16.10 1.31
N ASN A 588 -39.47 15.87 2.47
CA ASN A 588 -38.16 16.40 2.80
C ASN A 588 -37.00 15.46 2.42
N LYS A 589 -37.24 14.16 2.24
CA LYS A 589 -36.24 13.18 1.76
C LYS A 589 -36.31 12.94 0.24
N SER A 590 -37.08 13.75 -0.49
CA SER A 590 -37.19 13.66 -1.95
C SER A 590 -37.21 15.04 -2.60
N THR A 591 -36.64 15.15 -3.80
CA THR A 591 -36.79 16.34 -4.66
C THR A 591 -36.96 15.92 -6.11
N LYS A 592 -37.99 16.48 -6.75
CA LYS A 592 -38.40 16.16 -8.11
C LYS A 592 -38.31 17.40 -8.97
N ILE A 593 -37.49 17.34 -10.01
CA ILE A 593 -37.35 18.38 -11.03
C ILE A 593 -38.18 17.95 -12.24
N SER A 594 -39.27 18.67 -12.53
CA SER A 594 -40.24 18.34 -13.58
C SER A 594 -40.05 19.22 -14.81
N ASN A 595 -40.27 18.64 -16.00
CA ASN A 595 -40.11 19.29 -17.30
C ASN A 595 -38.72 19.90 -17.56
N LEU A 596 -37.68 19.10 -17.31
CA LEU A 596 -36.32 19.35 -17.79
C LEU A 596 -36.25 19.12 -19.30
N LEU A 597 -35.81 20.14 -20.04
CA LEU A 597 -35.62 20.15 -21.49
C LEU A 597 -34.38 21.01 -21.79
N SER A 598 -33.29 20.43 -22.29
CA SER A 598 -32.05 21.22 -22.54
C SER A 598 -32.04 21.84 -23.94
N THR A 599 -32.69 21.16 -24.90
CA THR A 599 -32.73 21.46 -26.33
C THR A 599 -34.06 21.02 -26.96
N GLY A 600 -34.42 21.60 -28.11
CA GLY A 600 -35.52 21.14 -28.96
C GLY A 600 -35.07 20.24 -30.12
N SER A 601 -33.80 19.82 -30.16
CA SER A 601 -33.22 18.98 -31.21
C SER A 601 -32.17 18.01 -30.67
N GLU A 602 -32.03 16.85 -31.31
CA GLU A 602 -31.33 15.66 -30.80
C GLU A 602 -29.79 15.75 -30.72
N ASN A 603 -29.19 16.91 -30.98
CA ASN A 603 -27.75 17.18 -30.84
C ASN A 603 -27.45 18.50 -30.10
N GLY A 604 -28.36 18.95 -29.23
CA GLY A 604 -28.30 20.28 -28.63
C GLY A 604 -27.36 20.46 -27.43
N GLY A 605 -27.45 21.64 -26.82
CA GLY A 605 -26.62 22.04 -25.69
C GLY A 605 -26.91 21.28 -24.39
N LEU A 606 -25.87 21.14 -23.58
CA LEU A 606 -25.96 20.76 -22.17
C LEU A 606 -26.51 21.93 -21.35
N ARG A 607 -27.09 21.66 -20.18
CA ARG A 607 -27.49 22.68 -19.20
C ARG A 607 -27.14 22.26 -17.78
N GLU A 608 -26.98 23.24 -16.89
CA GLU A 608 -26.92 23.03 -15.45
C GLU A 608 -28.31 23.24 -14.83
N PHE A 609 -28.73 22.35 -13.93
CA PHE A 609 -29.83 22.59 -12.99
C PHE A 609 -29.30 22.85 -11.58
N ASP A 610 -30.05 23.59 -10.78
CA ASP A 610 -29.77 23.91 -9.37
C ASP A 610 -31.11 24.00 -8.62
N THR A 611 -31.38 23.08 -7.69
CA THR A 611 -32.68 23.03 -7.00
C THR A 611 -32.95 24.23 -6.10
N ASN A 612 -31.94 25.02 -5.73
CA ASN A 612 -32.14 26.23 -4.94
C ASN A 612 -32.63 27.41 -5.81
N LYS A 613 -32.30 27.38 -7.12
CA LYS A 613 -32.65 28.44 -8.08
C LYS A 613 -33.96 28.16 -8.80
N ASP A 614 -34.63 29.23 -9.22
CA ASP A 614 -35.81 29.15 -10.09
C ASP A 614 -35.40 29.03 -11.57
N ASN A 615 -36.34 28.84 -12.50
CA ASN A 615 -36.01 28.53 -13.91
C ASN A 615 -35.31 29.66 -14.69
N GLY A 616 -35.08 30.85 -14.11
CA GLY A 616 -34.40 31.95 -14.80
C GLY A 616 -35.14 32.51 -16.04
N THR A 617 -34.46 33.34 -16.82
CA THR A 617 -34.98 34.00 -18.02
C THR A 617 -33.97 33.97 -19.16
N GLY A 618 -34.43 34.18 -20.40
CA GLY A 618 -33.56 34.19 -21.57
C GLY A 618 -32.73 32.91 -21.75
N ASN A 619 -31.41 33.07 -21.92
CA ASN A 619 -30.46 31.96 -22.10
C ASN A 619 -30.15 31.25 -20.78
N ASP A 620 -30.15 31.97 -19.66
CA ASP A 620 -29.82 31.51 -18.30
C ASP A 620 -30.85 30.50 -17.75
N ARG A 621 -31.86 30.15 -18.53
CA ARG A 621 -32.88 29.17 -18.16
C ARG A 621 -32.29 27.80 -17.86
N GLN A 622 -32.64 27.24 -16.71
CA GLN A 622 -32.29 25.86 -16.37
C GLN A 622 -32.91 24.90 -17.39
N SER A 623 -34.19 25.10 -17.73
CA SER A 623 -34.93 24.33 -18.73
C SER A 623 -35.66 25.24 -19.72
N ILE A 624 -35.57 24.92 -21.02
CA ILE A 624 -36.24 25.69 -22.08
C ILE A 624 -37.77 25.49 -22.14
N SER A 625 -38.31 24.56 -21.35
CA SER A 625 -39.77 24.34 -21.20
C SER A 625 -40.52 25.53 -20.57
N GLY A 626 -39.79 26.53 -20.06
CA GLY A 626 -40.33 27.82 -19.66
C GLY A 626 -41.22 27.73 -18.42
N SER A 627 -42.52 27.93 -18.59
CA SER A 627 -43.52 27.98 -17.51
C SER A 627 -43.96 26.61 -16.98
N MET A 628 -43.58 25.52 -17.65
CA MET A 628 -43.90 24.15 -17.19
C MET A 628 -42.83 23.54 -16.28
N PHE A 629 -41.64 24.15 -16.19
CA PHE A 629 -40.59 23.72 -15.26
C PHE A 629 -41.02 23.95 -13.81
N SER A 630 -40.81 22.96 -12.95
CA SER A 630 -41.06 23.07 -11.51
C SER A 630 -40.15 22.15 -10.70
N ILE A 631 -39.95 22.50 -9.43
CA ILE A 631 -39.16 21.73 -8.47
C ILE A 631 -40.04 21.51 -7.23
N SER A 632 -40.23 20.25 -6.81
CA SER A 632 -41.15 19.92 -5.70
C SER A 632 -40.65 20.36 -4.33
N SER A 633 -39.33 20.30 -4.12
CA SER A 633 -38.63 20.79 -2.94
C SER A 633 -37.27 21.33 -3.36
N LYS A 634 -36.88 22.50 -2.85
CA LYS A 634 -35.57 23.09 -3.15
C LYS A 634 -34.39 22.33 -2.54
N THR A 635 -34.65 21.45 -1.57
CA THR A 635 -33.62 20.71 -0.82
C THR A 635 -34.03 19.28 -0.47
N ILE A 636 -33.04 18.44 -0.19
CA ILE A 636 -33.19 17.08 0.33
C ILE A 636 -32.51 17.00 1.73
N SER A 637 -33.17 16.37 2.71
CA SER A 637 -32.62 16.18 4.06
C SER A 637 -31.68 14.98 4.09
N LEU A 638 -30.42 15.21 4.48
CA LEU A 638 -29.37 14.19 4.66
C LEU A 638 -28.99 14.06 6.15
N THR A 639 -28.61 12.87 6.58
CA THR A 639 -27.90 12.63 7.85
C THR A 639 -26.40 12.82 7.69
N GLU A 640 -25.66 13.04 8.78
CA GLU A 640 -24.18 13.03 8.74
C GLU A 640 -23.66 11.63 8.35
N GLY A 641 -22.59 11.60 7.53
CA GLY A 641 -22.05 10.37 6.95
C GLY A 641 -22.76 9.95 5.67
N LEU A 642 -22.75 8.65 5.36
CA LEU A 642 -23.28 8.13 4.09
C LEU A 642 -24.81 8.15 4.03
N ASN A 643 -25.32 8.66 2.92
CA ASN A 643 -26.73 8.64 2.54
C ASN A 643 -26.84 8.02 1.14
N LYS A 644 -27.68 6.99 0.95
CA LYS A 644 -27.97 6.47 -0.40
C LYS A 644 -28.98 7.38 -1.10
N ILE A 645 -28.62 7.89 -2.27
CA ILE A 645 -29.53 8.64 -3.14
C ILE A 645 -29.95 7.75 -4.31
N VAL A 646 -31.26 7.60 -4.49
CA VAL A 646 -31.88 6.82 -5.56
C VAL A 646 -32.55 7.77 -6.56
N VAL A 647 -32.21 7.59 -7.84
CA VAL A 647 -32.68 8.38 -8.97
C VAL A 647 -33.70 7.60 -9.79
N THR A 648 -34.84 8.23 -10.10
CA THR A 648 -35.89 7.67 -10.96
C THR A 648 -36.38 8.67 -12.02
N GLY A 649 -36.98 8.16 -13.09
CA GLY A 649 -37.71 8.94 -14.09
C GLY A 649 -39.18 9.18 -13.73
N ASN A 650 -40.03 9.40 -14.75
CA ASN A 650 -41.45 9.73 -14.61
C ASN A 650 -42.36 8.54 -14.97
N SER A 651 -42.83 7.78 -13.97
CA SER A 651 -43.81 6.70 -14.14
C SER A 651 -45.11 7.14 -14.84
N SER A 652 -45.50 8.39 -14.66
CA SER A 652 -46.81 8.93 -15.04
C SER A 652 -46.83 9.60 -16.42
N ALA A 653 -45.70 9.64 -17.13
CA ALA A 653 -45.64 10.24 -18.46
C ALA A 653 -46.34 9.38 -19.52
N SER A 654 -47.12 10.04 -20.39
CA SER A 654 -47.55 9.47 -21.66
C SER A 654 -46.40 9.47 -22.67
N GLY A 655 -46.03 8.28 -23.15
CA GLY A 655 -44.94 8.06 -24.12
C GLY A 655 -43.63 7.62 -23.47
N ALA A 656 -43.04 6.53 -23.98
CA ALA A 656 -41.87 5.87 -23.38
C ALA A 656 -40.66 6.81 -23.18
N SER A 657 -40.36 7.66 -24.16
CA SER A 657 -39.24 8.61 -24.13
C SER A 657 -39.40 9.76 -23.12
N ASN A 658 -40.59 9.94 -22.55
CA ASN A 658 -40.87 10.92 -21.50
C ASN A 658 -40.81 10.30 -20.09
N LYS A 659 -40.79 8.96 -19.98
CA LYS A 659 -40.67 8.23 -18.71
C LYS A 659 -39.22 8.09 -18.23
N GLU A 660 -38.26 8.16 -19.14
CA GLU A 660 -36.83 8.22 -18.84
C GLU A 660 -36.47 9.52 -18.09
N THR A 661 -35.38 9.49 -17.34
CA THR A 661 -34.68 10.70 -16.89
C THR A 661 -34.04 11.42 -18.08
N PRO A 662 -33.70 12.72 -17.96
CA PRO A 662 -32.61 13.27 -18.75
C PRO A 662 -31.34 12.43 -18.58
N TYR A 663 -30.37 12.55 -19.48
CA TYR A 663 -29.02 12.06 -19.17
C TYR A 663 -28.39 13.06 -18.20
N PHE A 664 -27.83 12.59 -17.08
CA PHE A 664 -27.38 13.46 -15.97
C PHE A 664 -25.97 13.08 -15.52
N GLY A 665 -25.12 14.07 -15.27
CA GLY A 665 -23.73 13.88 -14.84
C GLY A 665 -23.54 14.09 -13.35
N ASP A 666 -22.26 14.19 -12.97
CA ASP A 666 -21.79 14.49 -11.62
C ASP A 666 -22.61 15.61 -10.94
N LEU A 667 -22.87 15.42 -9.65
CA LEU A 667 -23.78 16.26 -8.86
C LEU A 667 -23.05 16.91 -7.69
N THR A 668 -23.46 18.13 -7.32
CA THR A 668 -23.00 18.81 -6.10
C THR A 668 -24.18 19.00 -5.15
N PHE A 669 -24.01 18.54 -3.91
CA PHE A 669 -24.93 18.72 -2.79
C PHE A 669 -24.40 19.85 -1.90
N THR A 670 -25.14 20.95 -1.79
CA THR A 670 -24.72 22.13 -1.01
C THR A 670 -25.63 22.34 0.19
N TYR A 671 -25.06 22.36 1.39
CA TYR A 671 -25.76 22.57 2.66
C TYR A 671 -26.44 23.94 2.67
N ILE A 672 -27.74 23.95 2.98
CA ILE A 672 -28.55 25.16 3.16
C ILE A 672 -28.77 25.34 4.66
N PRO A 673 -28.15 26.36 5.31
CA PRO A 673 -28.39 26.64 6.71
C PRO A 673 -29.88 26.90 6.98
N PRO A 674 -30.42 26.46 8.14
CA PRO A 674 -31.75 26.89 8.55
C PRO A 674 -31.76 28.41 8.71
N MET A 675 -32.80 29.07 8.20
CA MET A 675 -32.95 30.52 8.40
C MET A 675 -33.02 30.82 9.90
N ALA A 676 -32.26 31.82 10.34
CA ALA A 676 -32.38 32.32 11.70
C ALA A 676 -33.81 32.87 11.89
N THR A 677 -34.56 32.32 12.84
CA THR A 677 -35.83 32.91 13.27
C THR A 677 -35.54 34.24 13.93
N GLU A 678 -35.89 35.34 13.27
CA GLU A 678 -35.96 36.65 13.92
C GLU A 678 -36.95 36.56 15.08
N THR A 679 -36.43 36.60 16.31
CA THR A 679 -37.23 36.73 17.52
C THR A 679 -37.82 38.14 17.55
N GLY A 680 -38.97 38.30 16.90
CA GLY A 680 -39.67 39.57 16.77
C GLY A 680 -39.80 40.27 18.11
N SER A 681 -39.12 41.41 18.25
CA SER A 681 -39.17 42.23 19.45
C SER A 681 -40.60 42.68 19.69
N ALA A 682 -41.20 42.25 20.81
CA ALA A 682 -42.58 42.58 21.14
C ALA A 682 -42.74 44.11 21.23
N GLY A 683 -43.71 44.64 20.48
CA GLY A 683 -43.79 46.07 20.17
C GLY A 683 -43.78 46.97 21.40
N ALA A 684 -42.81 47.88 21.46
CA ALA A 684 -42.78 48.94 22.45
C ALA A 684 -43.99 49.87 22.26
N ASN A 685 -44.93 49.79 23.19
CA ASN A 685 -46.22 50.47 23.19
C ASN A 685 -46.09 51.99 22.96
N SER A 686 -46.46 52.47 21.76
CA SER A 686 -46.44 53.89 21.42
C SER A 686 -47.67 54.60 22.02
N GLY A 687 -47.46 55.25 23.16
CA GLY A 687 -48.51 55.99 23.86
C GLY A 687 -49.12 57.12 23.01
N ALA A 688 -50.45 57.26 23.08
CA ALA A 688 -51.18 58.29 22.37
C ALA A 688 -50.91 59.70 22.92
N MET A 689 -50.89 60.70 22.04
CA MET A 689 -51.10 62.11 22.36
C MET A 689 -52.16 62.71 21.42
N PRO A 690 -52.94 63.72 21.86
CA PRO A 690 -54.15 64.15 21.13
C PRO A 690 -53.83 65.17 20.02
N GLY A 691 -54.50 65.04 18.87
CA GLY A 691 -54.47 66.05 17.82
C GLY A 691 -55.30 67.29 18.19
N SER A 692 -54.73 68.48 18.00
CA SER A 692 -55.45 69.74 18.16
C SER A 692 -56.03 70.22 16.83
N SER A 693 -57.35 70.39 16.81
CA SER A 693 -58.15 71.27 15.94
C SER A 693 -57.64 71.61 14.53
N ARG A 694 -58.25 70.98 13.51
CA ARG A 694 -59.13 71.74 12.59
C ARG A 694 -60.16 70.85 11.91
#